data_AF-A0ABD3V1D1-F1
#
_entry.id   AF-A0ABD3V1D1-F1
#
_cell.length_a   1.000
_cell.length_b   1.000
_cell.length_c   1.000
_cell.angle_alpha   90.00
_cell.angle_beta   90.00
_cell.angle_gamma   90.00
#
_symmetry.space_group_name_H-M   'P 1'
#
loop_
_entity.id
_entity.type
_entity.pdbx_description
1 polymer ?
#
loop_
_entity_poly.entity_id
_entity_poly.type
_entity_poly.pdbx_seq_one_letter_code
_entity_poly.pdbx_strand_id
1 'polypeptide(L)'
;MKERVKPSDLSQISVIVSDALHLEGWSRYRTQLSKNKAIIAYELSHRPSYDASTFVLGGSHAEGTTLDDSDSDGMRVVPNVTLCNESKDAKRFEGHVFLMDSRKCRPGFTRLVPLEIKEDTSFLAEVVRNTEGLFQSDVDGGTYMSSQRFVGGLVYSHKRKMQDIPVHRPHGPCATVVQDLRDYNISNIESDVAYAFRICSWPSEADEWTSRERHYSWPSPETINKIRQHDCHAVAVGDPKSEFRNLEWRISFLLGERELVWSFNDTQIQCYYILKYLLKKHLDALAPDQLSSYHMKTLMFWQCEESDSGIWNSVNLLSCVKKCLEKLKDYIERKELQHFFDRKRNLLLSKFENVEEKDRVVGQIEVLLDDIVSPVMQAIRQKILLNNWNAAENLKSFFIAATYLDMASRREEANRTYLYSTLYATYLLLTRENPDLQFLSQGLDRYTMDGTLDRTFVESVQCFLYLRLGIRFSKSAKMTSDICEKQSLAKKAQELLKLGSCLDSMSAVLYLATFHFSNGTFNTASSLIERMLETLKEKIPYYSGIMSKRCGLQIDAIGYAKQIDYSLLQDQDLTQSVAYDIIFSPDDISILPYPIQIECALLSGRTVDMCFYHPVFYSFFLLCLSKHLEGQYFESVKALLFLERAMEDFNSHTLRHRTLNLLGYCYFSIGEYARALHCYKRSLEDFSSPRNAAVYHIFTMASIMMDNQILYARNENIR
;
A
#
# COMPACT_ATOMS: atom_id res chain seq x y z
N MET A 1 16.24 23.96 32.30
CA MET A 1 15.37 25.05 32.83
C MET A 1 13.88 24.84 32.47
N LYS A 2 13.40 23.60 32.39
CA LYS A 2 11.96 23.33 32.57
C LYS A 2 11.85 22.58 33.89
N GLU A 3 10.97 23.03 34.79
CA GLU A 3 10.68 22.32 36.04
C GLU A 3 10.11 20.92 35.73
N ARG A 4 10.10 20.01 36.70
CA ARG A 4 9.36 18.74 36.57
C ARG A 4 7.90 19.08 36.22
N VAL A 5 7.47 18.67 35.02
CA VAL A 5 6.12 18.91 34.49
C VAL A 5 5.09 18.39 35.48
N LYS A 6 4.19 19.26 35.95
CA LYS A 6 3.17 18.87 36.95
C LYS A 6 2.09 18.01 36.28
N PRO A 7 1.35 17.17 37.01
CA PRO A 7 0.31 16.33 36.41
C PRO A 7 -0.74 17.10 35.61
N SER A 8 -1.13 18.29 36.07
CA SER A 8 -2.04 19.21 35.33
C SER A 8 -1.49 19.64 33.98
N ASP A 9 -0.19 19.91 33.93
CA ASP A 9 0.50 20.41 32.74
C ASP A 9 0.72 19.25 31.76
N LEU A 10 1.02 18.05 32.27
CA LEU A 10 1.14 16.84 31.47
C LEU A 10 -0.17 16.53 30.73
N SER A 11 -1.33 16.72 31.36
CA SER A 11 -2.63 16.57 30.69
C SER A 11 -2.84 17.56 29.54
N GLN A 12 -2.45 18.83 29.69
CA GLN A 12 -2.56 19.82 28.61
C GLN A 12 -1.58 19.52 27.46
N ILE A 13 -0.34 19.15 27.79
CA ILE A 13 0.65 18.69 26.80
C ILE A 13 0.15 17.42 26.09
N SER A 14 -0.50 16.51 26.80
CA SER A 14 -1.05 15.26 26.26
C SER A 14 -2.12 15.51 25.20
N VAL A 15 -3.00 16.50 25.41
CA VAL A 15 -3.97 16.94 24.38
C VAL A 15 -3.24 17.46 23.14
N ILE A 16 -2.30 18.41 23.30
CA ILE A 16 -1.54 19.00 22.18
C ILE A 16 -0.78 17.92 21.38
N VAL A 17 -0.19 16.93 22.06
CA VAL A 17 0.48 15.78 21.42
C VAL A 17 -0.54 14.87 20.72
N SER A 18 -1.67 14.58 21.35
CA SER A 18 -2.74 13.75 20.78
C SER A 18 -3.33 14.37 19.52
N ASP A 19 -3.51 15.70 19.50
CA ASP A 19 -3.97 16.44 18.35
C ASP A 19 -2.90 16.39 17.24
N ALA A 20 -1.65 16.76 17.54
CA ALA A 20 -0.53 16.68 16.57
C ALA A 20 -0.29 15.29 15.97
N LEU A 21 -0.58 14.21 16.72
CA LEU A 21 -0.50 12.84 16.20
C LEU A 21 -1.75 12.44 15.40
N HIS A 22 -2.94 12.90 15.77
CA HIS A 22 -4.17 12.70 15.00
C HIS A 22 -4.03 13.35 13.61
N LEU A 23 -3.49 14.57 13.59
CA LEU A 23 -3.08 15.31 12.41
C LEU A 23 -2.15 14.47 11.50
N GLU A 24 -1.04 13.95 12.03
CA GLU A 24 -0.14 13.04 11.29
C GLU A 24 -0.76 11.69 10.85
N GLY A 25 -2.06 11.50 11.07
CA GLY A 25 -2.84 10.33 10.66
C GLY A 25 -2.73 9.16 11.63
N TRP A 26 -2.19 9.35 12.83
CA TRP A 26 -2.20 8.34 13.89
C TRP A 26 -3.56 8.37 14.60
N SER A 27 -4.56 7.81 13.92
CA SER A 27 -5.94 7.70 14.37
C SER A 27 -6.60 6.42 13.84
N ARG A 28 -7.77 6.08 14.38
CA ARG A 28 -8.59 4.92 13.95
C ARG A 28 -8.99 4.99 12.48
N TYR A 29 -9.00 6.19 11.89
CA TYR A 29 -9.24 6.35 10.47
C TYR A 29 -8.18 5.63 9.61
N ARG A 30 -6.89 5.68 10.00
CA ARG A 30 -5.78 5.04 9.28
C ARG A 30 -5.78 3.51 9.43
N THR A 31 -6.19 2.98 10.58
CA THR A 31 -6.35 1.53 10.77
C THR A 31 -7.57 1.00 10.00
N GLN A 32 -8.70 1.71 10.02
CA GLN A 32 -9.87 1.37 9.19
C GLN A 32 -9.58 1.43 7.69
N LEU A 33 -8.77 2.39 7.21
CA LEU A 33 -8.29 2.39 5.83
C LEU A 33 -7.48 1.12 5.52
N SER A 34 -6.65 0.67 6.45
CA SER A 34 -5.80 -0.53 6.28
C SER A 34 -6.61 -1.83 6.32
N LYS A 35 -7.70 -1.84 7.10
CA LYS A 35 -8.76 -2.85 7.04
C LYS A 35 -9.45 -2.92 5.68
N ASN A 36 -9.88 -1.78 5.13
CA ASN A 36 -10.53 -1.76 3.80
C ASN A 36 -9.62 -2.37 2.72
N LYS A 37 -8.33 -2.03 2.75
CA LYS A 37 -7.30 -2.57 1.84
C LYS A 37 -7.14 -4.08 1.97
N ALA A 38 -7.07 -4.60 3.20
CA ALA A 38 -6.87 -6.02 3.48
C ALA A 38 -8.05 -6.88 2.98
N ILE A 39 -9.28 -6.40 3.14
CA ILE A 39 -10.50 -7.08 2.65
C ILE A 39 -10.51 -7.12 1.12
N ILE A 40 -10.25 -6.00 0.46
CA ILE A 40 -10.25 -5.94 -1.00
C ILE A 40 -9.14 -6.80 -1.62
N ALA A 41 -7.95 -6.84 -1.01
CA ALA A 41 -6.86 -7.72 -1.48
C ALA A 41 -7.23 -9.21 -1.33
N TYR A 42 -7.94 -9.57 -0.25
CA TYR A 42 -8.45 -10.92 -0.02
C TYR A 42 -9.46 -11.33 -1.10
N GLU A 43 -10.50 -10.52 -1.36
CA GLU A 43 -11.51 -10.79 -2.39
C GLU A 43 -10.89 -10.94 -3.79
N LEU A 44 -9.91 -10.10 -4.16
CA LEU A 44 -9.19 -10.23 -5.44
C LEU A 44 -8.38 -11.53 -5.57
N SER A 45 -7.86 -12.06 -4.46
CA SER A 45 -7.06 -13.29 -4.48
C SER A 45 -7.91 -14.56 -4.63
N HIS A 46 -9.23 -14.47 -4.37
CA HIS A 46 -10.16 -15.59 -4.54
C HIS A 46 -10.57 -15.76 -6.01
N ARG A 47 -9.68 -16.34 -6.82
CA ARG A 47 -10.07 -16.90 -8.11
C ARG A 47 -10.91 -18.19 -7.88
N PRO A 48 -12.02 -18.42 -8.62
CA PRO A 48 -12.77 -19.68 -8.58
C PRO A 48 -11.98 -20.93 -9.04
N SER A 49 -10.74 -20.76 -9.52
CA SER A 49 -9.83 -21.85 -9.86
C SER A 49 -9.15 -22.41 -8.59
N TYR A 50 -9.44 -23.67 -8.27
CA TYR A 50 -9.02 -24.44 -7.06
C TYR A 50 -7.49 -24.53 -6.77
N ASP A 51 -6.61 -23.91 -7.56
CA ASP A 51 -5.15 -23.97 -7.45
C ASP A 51 -4.46 -22.64 -7.08
N ALA A 52 -5.23 -21.56 -6.87
CA ALA A 52 -4.67 -20.24 -6.53
C ALA A 52 -4.38 -20.09 -5.02
N SER A 53 -3.16 -19.74 -4.65
CA SER A 53 -2.78 -19.43 -3.26
C SER A 53 -3.33 -18.09 -2.79
N THR A 54 -4.03 -18.04 -1.66
CA THR A 54 -4.53 -16.80 -1.05
C THR A 54 -3.38 -15.98 -0.45
N PHE A 55 -3.35 -14.67 -0.72
CA PHE A 55 -2.37 -13.75 -0.11
C PHE A 55 -3.04 -12.92 0.97
N VAL A 56 -2.49 -12.96 2.18
CA VAL A 56 -2.99 -12.30 3.37
C VAL A 56 -1.99 -11.21 3.79
N LEU A 57 -2.42 -9.95 3.71
CA LEU A 57 -1.64 -8.82 4.20
C LEU A 57 -1.48 -8.88 5.73
N GLY A 58 -0.24 -8.79 6.20
CA GLY A 58 0.13 -8.85 7.61
C GLY A 58 0.82 -7.59 8.12
N GLY A 59 1.32 -7.68 9.35
CA GLY A 59 2.23 -6.70 9.96
C GLY A 59 1.70 -5.27 10.05
N SER A 60 2.65 -4.34 10.23
CA SER A 60 2.35 -2.91 10.38
C SER A 60 1.55 -2.33 9.20
N HIS A 61 1.77 -2.87 8.00
CA HIS A 61 1.11 -2.47 6.77
C HIS A 61 -0.40 -2.79 6.74
N ALA A 62 -0.81 -3.99 7.16
CA ALA A 62 -2.22 -4.37 7.22
C ALA A 62 -2.95 -3.78 8.44
N GLU A 63 -2.22 -3.56 9.54
CA GLU A 63 -2.70 -2.92 10.75
C GLU A 63 -2.91 -1.40 10.57
N GLY A 64 -2.14 -0.76 9.69
CA GLY A 64 -2.13 0.70 9.50
C GLY A 64 -1.14 1.45 10.38
N THR A 65 -0.15 0.75 10.96
CA THR A 65 0.78 1.25 11.98
C THR A 65 2.22 1.45 11.45
N THR A 66 2.42 1.42 10.14
CA THR A 66 3.71 1.53 9.41
C THR A 66 4.50 2.81 9.73
N LEU A 67 5.77 2.67 10.14
CA LEU A 67 6.78 3.75 10.18
C LEU A 67 7.50 3.84 8.82
N ASP A 68 8.24 4.92 8.54
CA ASP A 68 8.79 5.19 7.18
C ASP A 68 9.81 4.15 6.69
N ASP A 69 10.33 3.30 7.57
CA ASP A 69 11.26 2.20 7.32
C ASP A 69 10.76 0.87 7.91
N SER A 70 9.44 0.73 8.13
CA SER A 70 8.86 -0.56 8.46
C SER A 70 8.89 -1.51 7.26
N ASP A 71 9.20 -2.75 7.58
CA ASP A 71 9.10 -3.95 6.75
C ASP A 71 7.69 -4.17 6.16
N SER A 72 7.67 -4.89 5.03
CA SER A 72 6.45 -5.26 4.31
C SER A 72 6.18 -6.76 4.43
N ASP A 73 5.43 -7.12 5.47
CA ASP A 73 5.03 -8.49 5.80
C ASP A 73 3.83 -9.00 4.97
N GLY A 74 3.99 -10.17 4.38
CA GLY A 74 2.90 -10.93 3.75
C GLY A 74 2.87 -12.39 4.19
N MET A 75 1.68 -12.97 4.21
CA MET A 75 1.50 -14.42 4.38
C MET A 75 0.81 -15.00 3.15
N ARG A 76 1.40 -16.04 2.54
CA ARG A 76 0.77 -16.79 1.45
C ARG A 76 0.29 -18.14 1.97
N VAL A 77 -1.03 -18.32 1.95
CA VAL A 77 -1.68 -19.57 2.35
C VAL A 77 -1.59 -20.54 1.17
N VAL A 78 -1.02 -21.72 1.40
CA VAL A 78 -0.89 -22.74 0.36
C VAL A 78 -2.25 -23.42 0.14
N PRO A 79 -2.78 -23.48 -1.10
CA PRO A 79 -4.08 -24.07 -1.39
C PRO A 79 -4.03 -25.59 -1.21
N ASN A 80 -5.18 -26.18 -0.93
CA ASN A 80 -5.36 -27.64 -0.80
C ASN A 80 -4.48 -28.30 0.28
N VAL A 81 -4.07 -27.55 1.31
CA VAL A 81 -3.33 -28.06 2.49
C VAL A 81 -4.08 -27.74 3.78
N THR A 82 -4.38 -28.75 4.59
CA THR A 82 -5.04 -28.59 5.89
C THR A 82 -4.22 -29.23 7.02
N LEU A 83 -4.08 -28.51 8.13
CA LEU A 83 -3.52 -29.01 9.38
C LEU A 83 -4.65 -29.35 10.36
N CYS A 84 -4.68 -30.59 10.84
CA CYS A 84 -5.65 -31.06 11.82
C CYS A 84 -5.10 -31.01 13.24
N ASN A 85 -5.94 -30.59 14.20
CA ASN A 85 -5.67 -30.72 15.63
C ASN A 85 -5.74 -32.19 16.08
N GLU A 86 -6.68 -32.97 15.55
CA GLU A 86 -6.83 -34.39 15.83
C GLU A 86 -6.92 -35.24 14.55
N SER A 87 -6.39 -36.46 14.57
CA SER A 87 -6.39 -37.38 13.42
C SER A 87 -7.80 -37.79 12.95
N LYS A 88 -8.80 -37.72 13.84
CA LYS A 88 -10.21 -38.00 13.51
C LYS A 88 -10.80 -36.99 12.53
N ASP A 89 -10.31 -35.74 12.55
CA ASP A 89 -10.85 -34.64 11.74
C ASP A 89 -10.33 -34.68 10.30
N ALA A 90 -9.22 -35.39 10.04
CA ALA A 90 -8.60 -35.53 8.71
C ALA A 90 -9.59 -35.98 7.63
N LYS A 91 -10.52 -36.89 7.97
CA LYS A 91 -11.54 -37.42 7.04
C LYS A 91 -12.57 -36.39 6.54
N ARG A 92 -12.53 -35.15 7.05
CA ARG A 92 -13.43 -34.05 6.63
C ARG A 92 -12.85 -33.18 5.50
N PHE A 93 -11.58 -33.38 5.16
CA PHE A 93 -10.84 -32.51 4.25
C PHE A 93 -10.27 -33.30 3.07
N GLU A 94 -10.32 -32.69 1.89
CA GLU A 94 -9.67 -33.21 0.68
C GLU A 94 -8.35 -32.47 0.43
N GLY A 95 -7.46 -33.07 -0.37
CA GLY A 95 -6.13 -32.53 -0.65
C GLY A 95 -5.06 -33.14 0.26
N HIS A 96 -4.08 -32.31 0.65
CA HIS A 96 -2.96 -32.70 1.51
C HIS A 96 -3.31 -32.43 2.98
N VAL A 97 -3.19 -33.45 3.83
CA VAL A 97 -3.62 -33.38 5.23
C VAL A 97 -2.49 -33.78 6.16
N PHE A 98 -2.24 -32.94 7.17
CA PHE A 98 -1.22 -33.14 8.19
C PHE A 98 -1.84 -33.10 9.59
N LEU A 99 -1.27 -33.85 10.54
CA LEU A 99 -1.57 -33.74 11.97
C LEU A 99 -0.54 -32.82 12.63
N MET A 100 -1.00 -31.93 13.51
CA MET A 100 -0.15 -31.14 14.38
C MET A 100 0.26 -31.97 15.62
N ASP A 101 1.57 -32.19 15.81
CA ASP A 101 2.13 -32.88 16.97
C ASP A 101 2.94 -31.89 17.84
N SER A 102 2.25 -31.28 18.81
CA SER A 102 2.84 -30.34 19.76
C SER A 102 3.52 -31.02 20.98
N ARG A 103 3.51 -32.36 21.10
CA ARG A 103 3.89 -33.09 22.34
C ARG A 103 5.37 -32.94 22.74
N LYS A 104 6.26 -32.71 21.78
CA LYS A 104 7.70 -32.47 22.00
C LYS A 104 8.12 -31.04 21.66
N CYS A 105 7.16 -30.13 21.52
CA CYS A 105 7.40 -28.73 21.17
C CYS A 105 7.18 -27.82 22.37
N ARG A 106 7.77 -26.62 22.34
CA ARG A 106 7.40 -25.55 23.27
C ARG A 106 6.03 -24.95 22.86
N PRO A 107 5.29 -24.32 23.79
CA PRO A 107 4.02 -23.66 23.48
C PRO A 107 4.10 -22.74 22.26
N GLY A 108 3.11 -22.86 21.37
CA GLY A 108 3.00 -22.15 20.09
C GLY A 108 3.84 -22.74 18.94
N PHE A 109 4.51 -23.87 19.15
CA PHE A 109 5.18 -24.63 18.11
C PHE A 109 4.61 -26.05 17.99
N THR A 110 4.71 -26.63 16.80
CA THR A 110 4.23 -27.98 16.49
C THR A 110 5.08 -28.63 15.40
N ARG A 111 5.07 -29.96 15.29
CA ARG A 111 5.67 -30.69 14.15
C ARG A 111 4.56 -31.28 13.29
N LEU A 112 4.73 -31.29 11.97
CA LEU A 112 3.68 -31.72 11.04
C LEU A 112 3.90 -33.17 10.60
N VAL A 113 3.01 -34.08 11.02
CA VAL A 113 2.99 -35.48 10.59
C VAL A 113 2.11 -35.59 9.33
N PRO A 114 2.59 -36.12 8.20
CA PRO A 114 1.75 -36.34 7.02
C PRO A 114 0.73 -37.45 7.30
N LEU A 115 -0.55 -37.16 7.11
CA LEU A 115 -1.63 -38.14 7.11
C LEU A 115 -2.02 -38.55 5.69
N GLU A 116 -2.07 -37.56 4.78
CA GLU A 116 -2.38 -37.77 3.37
C GLU A 116 -1.60 -36.76 2.51
N ILE A 117 -0.90 -37.25 1.49
CA ILE A 117 -0.22 -36.44 0.48
C ILE A 117 -0.71 -36.94 -0.87
N LYS A 118 -1.25 -36.04 -1.71
CA LYS A 118 -1.77 -36.39 -3.03
C LYS A 118 -0.68 -36.29 -4.09
N GLU A 119 -0.67 -37.20 -5.05
CA GLU A 119 0.09 -37.01 -6.30
C GLU A 119 -0.73 -36.15 -7.26
N ASP A 120 -0.46 -34.85 -7.28
CA ASP A 120 -1.18 -33.88 -8.11
C ASP A 120 -0.24 -32.82 -8.74
N THR A 121 -0.85 -31.87 -9.45
CA THR A 121 -0.16 -30.71 -10.05
C THR A 121 -0.08 -29.49 -9.11
N SER A 122 -0.49 -29.63 -7.85
CA SER A 122 -0.53 -28.51 -6.90
C SER A 122 0.87 -27.98 -6.57
N PHE A 123 0.89 -26.77 -6.02
CA PHE A 123 2.11 -26.13 -5.55
C PHE A 123 2.87 -26.97 -4.51
N LEU A 124 2.17 -27.61 -3.56
CA LEU A 124 2.83 -28.44 -2.56
C LEU A 124 3.46 -29.68 -3.19
N ALA A 125 2.77 -30.35 -4.13
CA ALA A 125 3.33 -31.52 -4.81
C ALA A 125 4.56 -31.17 -5.70
N GLU A 126 4.63 -29.96 -6.28
CA GLU A 126 5.86 -29.48 -6.93
C GLU A 126 7.01 -29.33 -5.92
N VAL A 127 6.75 -28.73 -4.75
CA VAL A 127 7.77 -28.59 -3.69
C VAL A 127 8.21 -29.96 -3.17
N VAL A 128 7.28 -30.91 -2.96
CA VAL A 128 7.59 -32.29 -2.54
C VAL A 128 8.50 -32.99 -3.55
N ARG A 129 8.18 -32.95 -4.86
CA ARG A 129 9.00 -33.56 -5.91
C ARG A 129 10.40 -32.96 -6.04
N ASN A 130 10.53 -31.65 -5.81
CA ASN A 130 11.79 -30.93 -6.02
C ASN A 130 12.67 -30.81 -4.75
N THR A 131 12.22 -31.29 -3.59
CA THR A 131 12.91 -31.07 -2.30
C THR A 131 13.30 -32.38 -1.64
N GLU A 132 14.51 -32.84 -1.88
CA GLU A 132 15.07 -34.02 -1.23
C GLU A 132 15.11 -33.86 0.30
N GLY A 133 14.71 -34.92 1.03
CA GLY A 133 14.69 -34.93 2.49
C GLY A 133 13.69 -33.94 3.10
N LEU A 134 12.64 -33.54 2.38
CA LEU A 134 11.55 -32.73 2.93
C LEU A 134 10.82 -33.41 4.09
N PHE A 135 10.61 -34.72 3.98
CA PHE A 135 10.13 -35.56 5.07
C PHE A 135 11.31 -36.24 5.75
N GLN A 136 11.38 -36.12 7.08
CA GLN A 136 12.48 -36.60 7.90
C GLN A 136 11.92 -37.39 9.08
N SER A 137 12.57 -38.50 9.42
CA SER A 137 12.24 -39.26 10.62
C SER A 137 12.91 -38.65 11.85
N ASP A 138 12.18 -38.56 12.97
CA ASP A 138 12.79 -38.29 14.27
C ASP A 138 13.36 -39.56 14.91
N VAL A 139 14.00 -39.40 16.08
CA VAL A 139 14.62 -40.49 16.83
C VAL A 139 13.63 -41.54 17.36
N ASP A 140 12.34 -41.22 17.39
CA ASP A 140 11.25 -42.11 17.79
C ASP A 140 10.59 -42.81 16.58
N GLY A 141 11.09 -42.57 15.36
CA GLY A 141 10.57 -43.12 14.11
C GLY A 141 9.37 -42.39 13.52
N GLY A 142 8.92 -41.28 14.12
CA GLY A 142 7.86 -40.45 13.56
C GLY A 142 8.37 -39.70 12.33
N THR A 143 7.58 -39.65 11.25
CA THR A 143 7.94 -38.90 10.03
C THR A 143 7.31 -37.52 10.06
N TYR A 144 8.13 -36.48 9.85
CA TYR A 144 7.73 -35.08 9.97
C TYR A 144 8.17 -34.24 8.76
N MET A 145 7.40 -33.21 8.42
CA MET A 145 7.74 -32.25 7.38
C MET A 145 8.73 -31.20 7.89
N SER A 146 9.93 -31.16 7.32
CA SER A 146 10.96 -30.19 7.68
C SER A 146 10.61 -28.78 7.18
N SER A 147 10.43 -27.85 8.13
CA SER A 147 10.24 -26.42 7.85
C SER A 147 11.45 -25.82 7.13
N GLN A 148 12.67 -26.18 7.55
CA GLN A 148 13.90 -25.69 6.91
C GLN A 148 14.00 -26.13 5.44
N ARG A 149 13.73 -27.42 5.14
CA ARG A 149 13.78 -27.93 3.76
C ARG A 149 12.66 -27.34 2.91
N PHE A 150 11.47 -27.18 3.47
CA PHE A 150 10.34 -26.52 2.80
C PHE A 150 10.72 -25.12 2.32
N VAL A 151 11.25 -24.26 3.19
CA VAL A 151 11.71 -22.90 2.80
C VAL A 151 12.79 -22.94 1.71
N GLY A 152 13.73 -23.88 1.77
CA GLY A 152 14.71 -24.10 0.70
C GLY A 152 14.08 -24.46 -0.65
N GLY A 153 13.14 -25.41 -0.66
CA GLY A 153 12.40 -25.85 -1.84
C GLY A 153 11.53 -24.75 -2.46
N LEU A 154 10.94 -23.89 -1.62
CA LEU A 154 10.23 -22.69 -2.05
C LEU A 154 11.17 -21.73 -2.80
N VAL A 155 12.31 -21.38 -2.22
CA VAL A 155 13.29 -20.45 -2.84
C VAL A 155 13.80 -20.99 -4.18
N TYR A 156 14.05 -22.30 -4.28
CA TYR A 156 14.43 -22.95 -5.53
C TYR A 156 13.32 -22.85 -6.60
N SER A 157 12.08 -23.15 -6.22
CA SER A 157 10.93 -23.17 -7.14
C SER A 157 10.62 -21.79 -7.72
N HIS A 158 10.78 -20.71 -6.94
CA HIS A 158 10.61 -19.33 -7.43
C HIS A 158 11.70 -18.94 -8.43
N LYS A 159 12.98 -19.19 -8.10
CA LYS A 159 14.12 -18.89 -8.98
C LYS A 159 14.01 -19.58 -10.35
N ARG A 160 13.39 -20.76 -10.42
CA ARG A 160 13.15 -21.48 -11.68
C ARG A 160 12.05 -20.85 -12.54
N LYS A 161 11.00 -20.29 -11.93
CA LYS A 161 9.82 -19.74 -12.64
C LYS A 161 9.96 -18.28 -13.05
N MET A 162 10.84 -17.50 -12.42
CA MET A 162 11.01 -16.08 -12.69
C MET A 162 12.48 -15.74 -13.01
N GLN A 163 12.90 -16.01 -14.25
CA GLN A 163 14.30 -15.85 -14.68
C GLN A 163 14.81 -14.40 -14.66
N ASP A 164 13.92 -13.42 -14.76
CA ASP A 164 14.24 -11.98 -14.83
C ASP A 164 13.93 -11.19 -13.53
N ILE A 165 13.60 -11.86 -12.42
CA ILE A 165 13.10 -11.22 -11.18
C ILE A 165 14.08 -11.48 -10.01
N PRO A 166 14.29 -10.51 -9.10
CA PRO A 166 15.47 -10.44 -8.22
C PRO A 166 15.60 -11.46 -7.08
N VAL A 167 16.76 -11.38 -6.41
CA VAL A 167 17.35 -12.41 -5.53
C VAL A 167 16.46 -12.81 -4.35
N HIS A 168 15.93 -14.04 -4.39
CA HIS A 168 15.32 -14.68 -3.23
C HIS A 168 16.35 -15.23 -2.22
N ARG A 169 16.12 -14.93 -0.93
CA ARG A 169 16.90 -15.42 0.22
C ARG A 169 15.95 -15.91 1.33
N PRO A 170 16.34 -16.91 2.15
CA PRO A 170 15.57 -17.31 3.34
C PRO A 170 15.80 -16.33 4.50
N HIS A 171 14.72 -15.88 5.14
CA HIS A 171 14.77 -15.09 6.38
C HIS A 171 13.68 -15.58 7.35
N GLY A 172 14.07 -16.31 8.41
CA GLY A 172 13.12 -16.91 9.33
C GLY A 172 12.10 -17.82 8.61
N PRO A 173 10.77 -17.62 8.79
CA PRO A 173 9.73 -18.34 8.04
C PRO A 173 9.52 -17.82 6.60
N CYS A 174 10.20 -16.75 6.20
CA CYS A 174 9.96 -16.01 4.97
C CYS A 174 10.93 -16.38 3.85
N ALA A 175 10.45 -16.27 2.62
CA ALA A 175 11.29 -16.08 1.45
C ALA A 175 11.27 -14.60 1.07
N THR A 176 12.36 -13.89 1.35
CA THR A 176 12.51 -12.46 1.04
C THR A 176 12.55 -12.24 -0.47
N VAL A 177 11.87 -11.19 -0.94
CA VAL A 177 11.86 -10.73 -2.34
C VAL A 177 12.39 -9.30 -2.39
N VAL A 178 13.47 -9.06 -3.14
CA VAL A 178 14.17 -7.75 -3.19
C VAL A 178 13.86 -7.03 -4.49
N GLN A 179 12.75 -6.27 -4.58
CA GLN A 179 12.34 -5.63 -5.82
C GLN A 179 13.33 -4.54 -6.27
N ASP A 180 13.83 -4.63 -7.50
CA ASP A 180 14.62 -3.57 -8.13
C ASP A 180 13.67 -2.51 -8.71
N LEU A 181 13.78 -1.29 -8.19
CA LEU A 181 12.99 -0.12 -8.58
C LEU A 181 13.86 1.08 -8.98
N ARG A 182 15.16 0.83 -9.25
CA ARG A 182 16.11 1.89 -9.65
C ARG A 182 15.73 2.57 -10.96
N ASP A 183 15.05 1.84 -11.86
CA ASP A 183 14.38 2.37 -13.06
C ASP A 183 13.44 3.57 -12.79
N TYR A 184 12.97 3.73 -11.55
CA TYR A 184 12.04 4.77 -11.11
C TYR A 184 12.67 5.78 -10.14
N ASN A 185 14.00 5.71 -9.91
CA ASN A 185 14.73 6.42 -8.85
C ASN A 185 14.21 6.13 -7.42
N ILE A 186 13.64 4.94 -7.20
CA ILE A 186 13.20 4.47 -5.89
C ILE A 186 14.22 3.45 -5.37
N SER A 187 14.53 3.48 -4.07
CA SER A 187 15.34 2.46 -3.42
C SER A 187 14.68 1.08 -3.54
N ASN A 188 15.48 0.02 -3.65
CA ASN A 188 14.95 -1.35 -3.67
C ASN A 188 14.06 -1.62 -2.46
N ILE A 189 12.96 -2.34 -2.67
CA ILE A 189 12.02 -2.70 -1.60
C ILE A 189 12.17 -4.19 -1.31
N GLU A 190 12.54 -4.52 -0.08
CA GLU A 190 12.52 -5.88 0.43
C GLU A 190 11.12 -6.18 0.99
N SER A 191 10.54 -7.33 0.61
CA SER A 191 9.26 -7.81 1.13
C SER A 191 9.40 -9.26 1.56
N ASP A 192 8.95 -9.54 2.78
CA ASP A 192 9.05 -10.86 3.41
C ASP A 192 7.71 -11.58 3.30
N VAL A 193 7.72 -12.72 2.60
CA VAL A 193 6.54 -13.55 2.40
C VAL A 193 6.71 -14.88 3.13
N ALA A 194 5.97 -15.04 4.23
CA ALA A 194 5.84 -16.30 4.94
C ALA A 194 4.87 -17.24 4.21
N TYR A 195 5.27 -18.49 4.01
CA TYR A 195 4.38 -19.53 3.52
C TYR A 195 3.71 -20.25 4.68
N ALA A 196 2.40 -20.45 4.58
CA ALA A 196 1.57 -20.93 5.68
C ALA A 196 0.57 -22.01 5.27
N PHE A 197 0.27 -22.91 6.21
CA PHE A 197 -0.79 -23.90 6.10
C PHE A 197 -1.95 -23.56 7.04
N ARG A 198 -3.18 -23.80 6.57
CA ARG A 198 -4.43 -23.49 7.29
C ARG A 198 -4.69 -24.54 8.36
N ILE A 199 -4.96 -24.12 9.60
CA ILE A 199 -5.40 -25.02 10.67
C ILE A 199 -6.92 -25.21 10.56
N CYS A 200 -7.40 -26.45 10.69
CA CYS A 200 -8.79 -26.83 10.43
C CYS A 200 -9.83 -26.22 11.37
N SER A 201 -9.38 -25.76 12.55
CA SER A 201 -10.19 -25.18 13.62
C SER A 201 -9.32 -24.35 14.55
N TRP A 202 -9.94 -23.57 15.45
CA TRP A 202 -9.23 -22.80 16.48
C TRP A 202 -8.22 -23.68 17.25
N PRO A 203 -6.95 -23.26 17.43
CA PRO A 203 -5.95 -24.06 18.14
C PRO A 203 -6.30 -24.25 19.62
N SER A 204 -6.20 -25.49 20.11
CA SER A 204 -6.49 -25.84 21.51
C SER A 204 -5.63 -25.08 22.52
N GLU A 205 -4.40 -24.72 22.11
CA GLU A 205 -3.44 -23.92 22.85
C GLU A 205 -3.98 -22.51 23.19
N ALA A 206 -4.96 -22.01 22.43
CA ALA A 206 -5.58 -20.70 22.61
C ALA A 206 -7.06 -20.77 23.04
N ASP A 207 -7.59 -21.93 23.48
CA ASP A 207 -8.98 -22.04 23.95
C ASP A 207 -9.25 -21.10 25.14
N GLU A 208 -8.29 -20.98 26.08
CA GLU A 208 -8.38 -20.09 27.25
C GLU A 208 -8.71 -18.64 26.87
N TRP A 209 -8.12 -18.15 25.78
CA TRP A 209 -8.35 -16.79 25.31
C TRP A 209 -9.82 -16.51 24.97
N THR A 210 -10.53 -17.52 24.46
CA THR A 210 -11.95 -17.39 24.09
C THR A 210 -12.88 -17.37 25.30
N SER A 211 -12.48 -18.00 26.41
CA SER A 211 -13.32 -18.17 27.61
C SER A 211 -12.90 -17.30 28.80
N ARG A 212 -11.74 -16.64 28.78
CA ARG A 212 -11.24 -15.90 29.95
C ARG A 212 -12.07 -14.66 30.28
N GLU A 213 -12.24 -14.43 31.58
CA GLU A 213 -12.90 -13.26 32.13
C GLU A 213 -12.10 -11.98 31.84
N ARG A 214 -12.79 -10.88 31.54
CA ARG A 214 -12.19 -9.58 31.19
C ARG A 214 -12.90 -8.46 31.93
N HIS A 215 -12.30 -8.00 33.02
CA HIS A 215 -12.93 -7.02 33.92
C HIS A 215 -13.28 -5.69 33.23
N TYR A 216 -12.52 -5.27 32.22
CA TYR A 216 -12.73 -4.01 31.50
C TYR A 216 -13.39 -4.16 30.12
N SER A 217 -13.93 -5.34 29.79
CA SER A 217 -14.70 -5.62 28.56
C SER A 217 -14.01 -5.29 27.22
N TRP A 218 -12.68 -5.15 27.19
CA TRP A 218 -11.89 -5.13 25.95
C TRP A 218 -11.13 -6.46 25.79
N PRO A 219 -11.15 -7.10 24.62
CA PRO A 219 -11.94 -6.76 23.43
C PRO A 219 -13.44 -7.02 23.63
N SER A 220 -14.28 -6.40 22.81
CA SER A 220 -15.73 -6.59 22.90
C SER A 220 -16.16 -8.03 22.54
N PRO A 221 -17.33 -8.51 23.01
CA PRO A 221 -17.83 -9.84 22.66
C PRO A 221 -17.96 -10.08 21.14
N GLU A 222 -18.33 -9.05 20.38
CA GLU A 222 -18.42 -9.09 18.91
C GLU A 222 -17.03 -9.28 18.29
N THR A 223 -16.02 -8.59 18.84
CA THR A 223 -14.61 -8.71 18.42
C THR A 223 -14.08 -10.11 18.71
N ILE A 224 -14.37 -10.67 19.90
CA ILE A 224 -13.99 -12.04 20.28
C ILE A 224 -14.65 -13.07 19.36
N ASN A 225 -15.96 -12.95 19.11
CA ASN A 225 -16.70 -13.84 18.22
C ASN A 225 -16.16 -13.79 16.79
N LYS A 226 -15.83 -12.60 16.28
CA LYS A 226 -15.22 -12.42 14.95
C LYS A 226 -13.83 -13.06 14.87
N ILE A 227 -12.99 -12.87 15.89
CA ILE A 227 -11.66 -13.48 15.94
C ILE A 227 -11.73 -15.01 15.97
N ARG A 228 -12.69 -15.58 16.70
CA ARG A 228 -12.93 -17.04 16.74
C ARG A 228 -13.31 -17.64 15.39
N GLN A 229 -13.87 -16.84 14.47
CA GLN A 229 -14.24 -17.26 13.12
C GLN A 229 -13.10 -17.13 12.10
N HIS A 230 -11.99 -16.48 12.46
CA HIS A 230 -10.82 -16.33 11.58
C HIS A 230 -9.93 -17.57 11.59
N ASP A 231 -9.37 -17.90 10.42
CA ASP A 231 -8.44 -19.01 10.27
C ASP A 231 -7.11 -18.76 11.00
N CYS A 232 -6.69 -19.75 11.78
CA CYS A 232 -5.33 -19.83 12.33
C CYS A 232 -4.43 -20.61 11.38
N HIS A 233 -3.12 -20.34 11.44
CA HIS A 233 -2.15 -20.83 10.47
C HIS A 233 -0.88 -21.35 11.15
N ALA A 234 -0.12 -22.23 10.49
CA ALA A 234 1.25 -22.54 10.89
C ALA A 234 2.25 -22.09 9.82
N VAL A 235 3.37 -21.50 10.25
CA VAL A 235 4.46 -21.00 9.39
C VAL A 235 5.77 -21.74 9.65
N ALA A 236 6.62 -21.84 8.63
CA ALA A 236 7.82 -22.68 8.61
C ALA A 236 9.01 -22.12 9.42
N VAL A 237 8.88 -22.03 10.75
CA VAL A 237 9.97 -21.66 11.66
C VAL A 237 9.83 -22.38 13.00
N GLY A 238 10.93 -22.95 13.51
CA GLY A 238 11.00 -23.59 14.83
C GLY A 238 11.52 -22.68 15.93
N ASP A 239 11.50 -23.17 17.17
CA ASP A 239 12.07 -22.49 18.32
C ASP A 239 13.61 -22.47 18.18
N PRO A 240 14.29 -21.31 18.24
CA PRO A 240 15.74 -21.22 18.10
C PRO A 240 16.55 -22.13 19.05
N LYS A 241 15.96 -22.51 20.20
CA LYS A 241 16.54 -23.40 21.23
C LYS A 241 15.96 -24.81 21.25
N SER A 242 15.11 -25.20 20.28
CA SER A 242 14.68 -26.60 20.14
C SER A 242 15.72 -27.41 19.36
N GLU A 243 15.97 -28.64 19.81
CA GLU A 243 16.77 -29.63 19.06
C GLU A 243 16.06 -30.01 17.74
N PHE A 244 14.73 -29.91 17.70
CA PHE A 244 13.90 -30.20 16.53
C PHE A 244 13.56 -28.94 15.69
N ARG A 245 14.25 -27.81 15.88
CA ARG A 245 13.96 -26.52 15.23
C ARG A 245 13.81 -26.53 13.70
N ASN A 246 14.38 -27.52 13.01
CA ASN A 246 14.30 -27.68 11.55
C ASN A 246 13.07 -28.51 11.09
N LEU A 247 12.33 -29.10 12.04
CA LEU A 247 11.08 -29.86 11.86
C LEU A 247 9.86 -29.14 12.46
N GLU A 248 10.10 -28.12 13.27
CA GLU A 248 9.07 -27.33 13.94
C GLU A 248 8.50 -26.23 13.06
N TRP A 249 7.22 -25.96 13.28
CA TRP A 249 6.41 -24.93 12.67
C TRP A 249 5.75 -24.11 13.78
N ARG A 250 5.57 -22.80 13.56
CA ARG A 250 5.03 -21.88 14.56
C ARG A 250 3.58 -21.54 14.27
N ILE A 251 2.71 -21.65 15.26
CA ILE A 251 1.31 -21.24 15.17
C ILE A 251 1.25 -19.71 15.07
N SER A 252 0.39 -19.21 14.18
CA SER A 252 0.20 -17.79 13.87
C SER A 252 -1.28 -17.41 13.97
N PHE A 253 -1.54 -16.35 14.73
CA PHE A 253 -2.85 -15.74 14.96
C PHE A 253 -3.01 -14.43 14.17
N LEU A 254 -2.29 -14.28 13.04
CA LEU A 254 -2.19 -13.03 12.26
C LEU A 254 -3.53 -12.33 12.02
N LEU A 255 -4.57 -13.07 11.61
CA LEU A 255 -5.91 -12.52 11.39
C LEU A 255 -6.55 -11.99 12.67
N GLY A 256 -6.41 -12.72 13.78
CA GLY A 256 -6.91 -12.34 15.10
C GLY A 256 -6.19 -11.11 15.68
N GLU A 257 -4.85 -11.09 15.61
CA GLU A 257 -4.04 -9.93 16.01
C GLU A 257 -4.45 -8.67 15.26
N ARG A 258 -4.72 -8.80 13.96
CA ARG A 258 -5.08 -7.69 13.08
C ARG A 258 -6.45 -7.10 13.43
N GLU A 259 -7.44 -7.93 13.75
CA GLU A 259 -8.75 -7.46 14.26
C GLU A 259 -8.61 -6.73 15.61
N LEU A 260 -7.73 -7.17 16.50
CA LEU A 260 -7.46 -6.47 17.77
C LEU A 260 -6.92 -5.06 17.52
N VAL A 261 -5.95 -4.88 16.63
CA VAL A 261 -5.42 -3.54 16.30
C VAL A 261 -6.47 -2.68 15.59
N TRP A 262 -7.32 -3.27 14.73
CA TRP A 262 -8.46 -2.57 14.13
C TRP A 262 -9.57 -2.18 15.13
N SER A 263 -9.62 -2.82 16.31
CA SER A 263 -10.54 -2.46 17.39
C SER A 263 -10.08 -1.25 18.23
N PHE A 264 -8.83 -0.81 18.08
CA PHE A 264 -8.28 0.29 18.86
C PHE A 264 -8.94 1.65 18.57
N ASN A 265 -9.02 2.48 19.59
CA ASN A 265 -9.35 3.90 19.47
C ASN A 265 -8.10 4.75 19.14
N ASP A 266 -8.29 6.03 18.85
CA ASP A 266 -7.22 6.96 18.48
C ASP A 266 -6.08 6.98 19.51
N THR A 267 -6.38 7.13 20.80
CA THR A 267 -5.38 7.18 21.86
C THR A 267 -4.59 5.87 21.99
N GLN A 268 -5.23 4.71 21.80
CA GLN A 268 -4.55 3.41 21.78
C GLN A 268 -3.59 3.30 20.59
N ILE A 269 -4.00 3.77 19.40
CA ILE A 269 -3.16 3.79 18.19
C ILE A 269 -1.97 4.74 18.36
N GLN A 270 -2.20 5.92 18.93
CA GLN A 270 -1.15 6.90 19.22
C GLN A 270 -0.17 6.39 20.28
N CYS A 271 -0.67 5.73 21.33
CA CYS A 271 0.18 5.08 22.33
C CYS A 271 1.05 3.98 21.68
N TYR A 272 0.46 3.12 20.84
CA TYR A 272 1.22 2.08 20.13
C TYR A 272 2.25 2.67 19.17
N TYR A 273 1.92 3.73 18.44
CA TYR A 273 2.88 4.48 17.61
C TYR A 273 4.06 5.00 18.44
N ILE A 274 3.78 5.67 19.55
CA ILE A 274 4.81 6.20 20.46
C ILE A 274 5.70 5.07 20.98
N LEU A 275 5.13 3.93 21.40
CA LEU A 275 5.92 2.78 21.88
C LEU A 275 6.83 2.21 20.78
N LYS A 276 6.36 2.09 19.53
CA LYS A 276 7.19 1.68 18.39
C LYS A 276 8.32 2.68 18.12
N TYR A 277 8.03 3.98 18.19
CA TYR A 277 9.05 5.03 18.06
C TYR A 277 10.10 4.95 19.18
N LEU A 278 9.66 4.86 20.44
CA LEU A 278 10.55 4.81 21.61
C LEU A 278 11.44 3.57 21.61
N LEU A 279 10.88 2.39 21.30
CA LEU A 279 11.64 1.16 21.08
C LEU A 279 12.80 1.44 20.10
N LYS A 280 12.45 1.88 18.90
CA LYS A 280 13.40 2.03 17.79
C LYS A 280 14.44 3.15 18.01
N LYS A 281 14.08 4.24 18.69
CA LYS A 281 14.96 5.41 18.86
C LYS A 281 15.75 5.43 20.16
N HIS A 282 15.31 4.70 21.18
CA HIS A 282 15.94 4.74 22.51
C HIS A 282 16.31 3.38 23.08
N LEU A 283 15.65 2.26 22.71
CA LEU A 283 15.88 0.95 23.34
C LEU A 283 16.63 -0.05 22.46
N ASP A 284 16.32 -0.10 21.16
CA ASP A 284 16.77 -1.16 20.24
C ASP A 284 18.30 -1.22 20.10
N ALA A 285 18.95 -0.06 19.96
CA ALA A 285 20.41 0.05 19.88
C ALA A 285 21.15 -0.32 21.19
N LEU A 286 20.45 -0.39 22.33
CA LEU A 286 21.05 -0.77 23.62
C LEU A 286 21.11 -2.29 23.81
N ALA A 287 20.16 -3.01 23.22
CA ALA A 287 20.07 -4.47 23.26
C ALA A 287 19.43 -5.00 21.96
N PRO A 288 20.20 -5.05 20.85
CA PRO A 288 19.71 -5.50 19.55
C PRO A 288 19.07 -6.89 19.62
N ASP A 289 18.03 -7.08 18.81
CA ASP A 289 17.21 -8.30 18.75
C ASP A 289 16.52 -8.72 20.06
N GLN A 290 16.65 -8.00 21.19
CA GLN A 290 16.01 -8.38 22.44
C GLN A 290 14.52 -7.97 22.49
N LEU A 291 14.20 -6.79 21.96
CA LEU A 291 12.84 -6.29 21.82
C LEU A 291 12.42 -6.20 20.34
N SER A 292 11.13 -6.00 20.09
CA SER A 292 10.58 -5.90 18.73
C SER A 292 9.22 -5.20 18.73
N SER A 293 8.76 -4.78 17.56
CA SER A 293 7.42 -4.23 17.34
C SER A 293 6.29 -5.19 17.80
N TYR A 294 6.55 -6.50 17.76
CA TYR A 294 5.64 -7.54 18.23
C TYR A 294 5.51 -7.57 19.76
N HIS A 295 6.62 -7.37 20.48
CA HIS A 295 6.58 -7.22 21.94
C HIS A 295 5.78 -5.99 22.35
N MET A 296 5.95 -4.86 21.65
CA MET A 296 5.16 -3.64 21.89
C MET A 296 3.66 -3.85 21.58
N LYS A 297 3.34 -4.65 20.55
CA LYS A 297 1.94 -5.01 20.21
C LYS A 297 1.29 -5.86 21.30
N THR A 298 2.00 -6.89 21.77
CA THR A 298 1.52 -7.78 22.84
C THR A 298 1.36 -7.02 24.16
N LEU A 299 2.30 -6.14 24.50
CA LEU A 299 2.21 -5.21 25.62
C LEU A 299 0.95 -4.34 25.53
N MET A 300 0.68 -3.74 24.37
CA MET A 300 -0.54 -2.94 24.15
C MET A 300 -1.81 -3.76 24.37
N PHE A 301 -1.90 -4.98 23.84
CA PHE A 301 -3.07 -5.85 24.06
C PHE A 301 -3.31 -6.13 25.55
N TRP A 302 -2.26 -6.48 26.31
CA TRP A 302 -2.38 -6.67 27.76
C TRP A 302 -2.71 -5.39 28.50
N GLN A 303 -2.14 -4.24 28.12
CA GLN A 303 -2.50 -2.96 28.74
C GLN A 303 -3.97 -2.60 28.46
N CYS A 304 -4.49 -2.88 27.26
CA CYS A 304 -5.89 -2.61 26.92
C CYS A 304 -6.88 -3.54 27.63
N GLU A 305 -6.55 -4.84 27.80
CA GLU A 305 -7.42 -5.78 28.53
C GLU A 305 -7.44 -5.52 30.05
N GLU A 306 -6.33 -5.04 30.61
CA GLU A 306 -6.15 -4.78 32.05
C GLU A 306 -6.40 -3.31 32.47
N SER A 307 -6.94 -2.46 31.59
CA SER A 307 -7.23 -1.04 31.90
C SER A 307 -8.65 -0.64 31.58
N ASP A 308 -9.22 0.22 32.42
CA ASP A 308 -10.51 0.86 32.15
C ASP A 308 -10.50 1.63 30.82
N SER A 309 -11.50 1.37 29.97
CA SER A 309 -11.63 1.98 28.64
C SER A 309 -11.58 3.52 28.65
N GLY A 310 -12.06 4.15 29.72
CA GLY A 310 -12.11 5.60 29.89
C GLY A 310 -10.76 6.26 30.05
N ILE A 311 -9.68 5.53 30.37
CA ILE A 311 -8.33 6.11 30.42
C ILE A 311 -7.79 6.40 29.01
N TRP A 312 -8.29 5.73 27.98
CA TRP A 312 -7.79 5.84 26.61
C TRP A 312 -8.41 7.05 25.88
N ASN A 313 -8.03 8.24 26.34
CA ASN A 313 -8.42 9.53 25.75
C ASN A 313 -7.22 10.49 25.64
N SER A 314 -7.35 11.57 24.85
CA SER A 314 -6.28 12.52 24.53
C SER A 314 -5.61 13.15 25.76
N VAL A 315 -6.38 13.47 26.80
CA VAL A 315 -5.91 14.05 28.08
C VAL A 315 -4.96 13.11 28.83
N ASN A 316 -5.08 11.80 28.57
CA ASN A 316 -4.38 10.73 29.27
C ASN A 316 -3.36 9.98 28.40
N LEU A 317 -3.18 10.33 27.11
CA LEU A 317 -2.25 9.65 26.19
C LEU A 317 -0.85 9.47 26.80
N LEU A 318 -0.22 10.54 27.29
CA LEU A 318 1.14 10.46 27.85
C LEU A 318 1.18 9.61 29.14
N SER A 319 0.13 9.65 29.96
CA SER A 319 -0.02 8.81 31.14
C SER A 319 -0.17 7.33 30.77
N CYS A 320 -0.85 7.01 29.67
CA CYS A 320 -0.97 5.65 29.14
C CYS A 320 0.37 5.13 28.59
N VAL A 321 1.15 5.99 27.91
CA VAL A 321 2.52 5.66 27.47
C VAL A 321 3.41 5.34 28.68
N LYS A 322 3.38 6.14 29.75
CA LYS A 322 4.13 5.84 30.99
C LYS A 322 3.75 4.48 31.59
N LYS A 323 2.45 4.19 31.74
CA LYS A 323 1.98 2.88 32.21
C LYS A 323 2.48 1.71 31.37
N CYS A 324 2.50 1.87 30.04
CA CYS A 324 3.06 0.85 29.14
C CYS A 324 4.57 0.65 29.35
N LEU A 325 5.32 1.73 29.57
CA LEU A 325 6.76 1.67 29.86
C LEU A 325 7.07 1.04 31.23
N GLU A 326 6.31 1.38 32.27
CA GLU A 326 6.36 0.73 33.59
C GLU A 326 6.10 -0.78 33.47
N LYS A 327 5.04 -1.17 32.76
CA LYS A 327 4.69 -2.57 32.52
C LYS A 327 5.73 -3.30 31.64
N LEU A 328 6.34 -2.62 30.67
CA LEU A 328 7.45 -3.16 29.88
C LEU A 328 8.68 -3.44 30.75
N LYS A 329 9.02 -2.52 31.67
CA LYS A 329 10.11 -2.72 32.64
C LYS A 329 9.85 -3.97 33.48
N ASP A 330 8.68 -4.08 34.09
CA ASP A 330 8.28 -5.25 34.88
C ASP A 330 8.43 -6.57 34.09
N TYR A 331 8.00 -6.60 32.83
CA TYR A 331 8.13 -7.76 31.95
C TYR A 331 9.59 -8.10 31.62
N ILE A 332 10.47 -7.10 31.42
CA ILE A 332 11.91 -7.29 31.17
C ILE A 332 12.62 -7.81 32.42
N GLU A 333 12.32 -7.25 33.60
CA GLU A 333 12.91 -7.66 34.87
C GLU A 333 12.54 -9.11 35.23
N ARG A 334 11.27 -9.49 35.02
CA ARG A 334 10.77 -10.86 35.23
C ARG A 334 11.11 -11.81 34.08
N LYS A 335 11.55 -11.28 32.93
CA LYS A 335 11.70 -12.00 31.65
C LYS A 335 10.43 -12.75 31.24
N GLU A 336 9.27 -12.16 31.52
CA GLU A 336 7.96 -12.77 31.27
C GLU A 336 7.06 -11.80 30.51
N LEU A 337 6.71 -12.15 29.28
CA LEU A 337 5.64 -11.53 28.49
C LEU A 337 4.83 -12.65 27.86
N GLN A 338 3.68 -12.98 28.45
CA GLN A 338 2.79 -14.01 27.91
C GLN A 338 2.27 -13.58 26.53
N HIS A 339 2.26 -14.48 25.56
CA HIS A 339 1.65 -14.24 24.25
C HIS A 339 0.13 -14.09 24.43
N PHE A 340 -0.49 -13.15 23.72
CA PHE A 340 -1.86 -12.73 24.03
C PHE A 340 -2.90 -13.86 23.89
N PHE A 341 -2.81 -14.66 22.81
CA PHE A 341 -3.67 -15.83 22.55
C PHE A 341 -3.21 -17.11 23.28
N ASP A 342 -2.05 -17.66 22.91
CA ASP A 342 -1.42 -18.77 23.65
C ASP A 342 -0.75 -18.27 24.94
N ARG A 343 -1.51 -18.26 26.03
CA ARG A 343 -1.06 -17.78 27.34
C ARG A 343 0.12 -18.58 27.93
N LYS A 344 0.37 -19.81 27.47
CA LYS A 344 1.48 -20.65 27.95
C LYS A 344 2.82 -20.28 27.31
N ARG A 345 2.80 -19.51 26.22
CA ARG A 345 4.00 -19.09 25.49
C ARG A 345 4.52 -17.76 26.01
N ASN A 346 5.69 -17.78 26.66
CA ASN A 346 6.42 -16.57 27.03
C ASN A 346 7.29 -16.06 25.86
N LEU A 347 7.10 -14.80 25.45
CA LEU A 347 7.81 -14.15 24.35
C LEU A 347 9.21 -13.64 24.74
N LEU A 348 9.42 -13.31 26.01
CA LEU A 348 10.73 -12.93 26.55
C LEU A 348 11.54 -14.14 27.05
N LEU A 349 11.05 -15.36 26.83
CA LEU A 349 11.80 -16.58 27.09
C LEU A 349 13.12 -16.55 26.29
N SER A 350 14.25 -16.69 26.98
CA SER A 350 15.59 -16.58 26.39
C SER A 350 15.97 -15.22 25.81
N LYS A 351 15.24 -14.15 26.15
CA LYS A 351 15.69 -12.77 25.94
C LYS A 351 16.42 -12.26 27.18
N PHE A 352 17.23 -11.22 27.00
CA PHE A 352 17.93 -10.53 28.08
C PHE A 352 18.83 -11.44 28.94
N GLU A 353 19.48 -12.44 28.32
CA GLU A 353 20.41 -13.34 29.01
C GLU A 353 21.66 -12.58 29.49
N ASN A 354 22.14 -11.62 28.70
CA ASN A 354 23.12 -10.64 29.12
C ASN A 354 22.49 -9.65 30.11
N VAL A 355 23.00 -9.63 31.35
CA VAL A 355 22.51 -8.76 32.43
C VAL A 355 22.80 -7.27 32.13
N GLU A 356 23.95 -6.95 31.51
CA GLU A 356 24.32 -5.57 31.18
C GLU A 356 23.45 -4.96 30.06
N GLU A 357 22.99 -5.78 29.11
CA GLU A 357 21.99 -5.36 28.11
C GLU A 357 20.63 -5.09 28.76
N LYS A 358 20.19 -6.01 29.63
CA LYS A 358 18.93 -5.88 30.37
C LYS A 358 18.93 -4.62 31.24
N ASP A 359 19.97 -4.41 32.04
CA ASP A 359 20.06 -3.28 32.96
C ASP A 359 20.20 -1.94 32.20
N ARG A 360 20.89 -1.90 31.04
CA ARG A 360 20.90 -0.72 30.16
C ARG A 360 19.51 -0.37 29.62
N VAL A 361 18.73 -1.37 29.17
CA VAL A 361 17.36 -1.13 28.67
C VAL A 361 16.43 -0.70 29.81
N VAL A 362 16.52 -1.34 30.98
CA VAL A 362 15.72 -0.96 32.17
C VAL A 362 16.05 0.47 32.60
N GLY A 363 17.32 0.82 32.75
CA GLY A 363 17.73 2.19 33.10
C GLY A 363 17.32 3.23 32.05
N GLN A 364 17.34 2.88 30.76
CA GLN A 364 16.84 3.77 29.72
C GLN A 364 15.31 3.96 29.79
N ILE A 365 14.56 2.92 30.17
CA ILE A 365 13.11 3.05 30.43
C ILE A 365 12.86 3.97 31.62
N GLU A 366 13.64 3.90 32.69
CA GLU A 366 13.55 4.82 33.83
C GLU A 366 13.79 6.28 33.42
N VAL A 367 14.81 6.54 32.58
CA VAL A 367 15.06 7.88 32.01
C VAL A 367 13.88 8.38 31.17
N LEU A 368 13.22 7.52 30.38
CA LEU A 368 12.01 7.86 29.62
C LEU A 368 10.79 8.09 30.52
N LEU A 369 10.72 7.44 31.69
CA LEU A 369 9.66 7.66 32.67
C LEU A 369 9.84 8.99 33.43
N ASP A 370 11.07 9.42 33.69
CA ASP A 370 11.38 10.72 34.30
C ASP A 370 11.01 11.89 33.36
N ASP A 371 11.40 11.85 32.08
CA ASP A 371 10.97 12.81 31.03
C ASP A 371 10.43 12.10 29.79
N ILE A 372 9.11 11.87 29.77
CA ILE A 372 8.41 11.32 28.60
C ILE A 372 8.11 12.39 27.54
N VAL A 373 8.10 13.67 27.90
CA VAL A 373 7.61 14.73 27.01
C VAL A 373 8.63 15.01 25.92
N SER A 374 9.91 15.15 26.27
CA SER A 374 10.96 15.44 25.29
C SER A 374 11.11 14.35 24.21
N PRO A 375 11.17 13.04 24.53
CA PRO A 375 11.18 11.96 23.54
C PRO A 375 9.92 11.91 22.66
N VAL A 376 8.73 12.15 23.25
CA VAL A 376 7.48 12.12 22.48
C VAL A 376 7.35 13.32 21.54
N MET A 377 7.81 14.51 21.94
CA MET A 377 7.87 15.68 21.04
C MET A 377 8.81 15.44 19.84
N GLN A 378 9.83 14.59 19.98
CA GLN A 378 10.69 14.20 18.85
C GLN A 378 10.01 13.20 17.90
N ALA A 379 9.07 12.39 18.40
CA ALA A 379 8.27 11.44 17.63
C ALA A 379 7.29 12.11 16.66
N ILE A 380 6.97 13.39 16.89
CA ILE A 380 6.13 14.21 16.03
C ILE A 380 6.97 14.64 14.81
N ARG A 381 6.50 14.32 13.61
CA ARG A 381 7.12 14.67 12.32
C ARG A 381 7.01 16.17 12.06
N GLN A 382 5.90 16.81 12.42
CA GLN A 382 5.69 18.26 12.31
C GLN A 382 6.67 19.01 13.23
N LYS A 383 7.85 19.36 12.70
CA LYS A 383 8.94 19.99 13.47
C LYS A 383 8.59 21.38 14.01
N ILE A 384 7.51 22.01 13.56
CA ILE A 384 6.99 23.25 14.14
C ILE A 384 6.70 23.08 15.64
N LEU A 385 6.01 22.01 16.06
CA LEU A 385 5.69 21.80 17.47
C LEU A 385 6.94 21.52 18.32
N LEU A 386 7.90 20.74 17.79
CA LEU A 386 9.19 20.50 18.44
C LEU A 386 10.03 21.78 18.55
N ASN A 387 10.04 22.62 17.52
CA ASN A 387 10.73 23.91 17.52
C ASN A 387 10.10 24.86 18.54
N ASN A 388 8.76 24.94 18.58
CA ASN A 388 8.02 25.71 19.59
C ASN A 388 8.30 25.18 21.00
N TRP A 389 8.37 23.86 21.20
CA TRP A 389 8.76 23.26 22.47
C TRP A 389 10.17 23.66 22.87
N ASN A 390 11.14 23.63 21.95
CA ASN A 390 12.55 23.96 22.24
C ASN A 390 12.77 25.47 22.44
N ALA A 391 12.03 26.33 21.74
CA ALA A 391 12.13 27.78 21.84
C ALA A 391 11.33 28.39 23.01
N ALA A 392 10.33 27.66 23.53
CA ALA A 392 9.49 28.16 24.63
C ALA A 392 10.26 28.28 25.95
N GLU A 393 10.43 29.51 26.40
CA GLU A 393 11.02 29.87 27.70
C GLU A 393 10.32 29.20 28.90
N ASN A 394 9.01 28.94 28.79
CA ASN A 394 8.19 28.33 29.83
C ASN A 394 6.95 27.64 29.23
N LEU A 395 6.21 26.88 30.06
CA LEU A 395 5.02 26.15 29.60
C LEU A 395 3.90 27.08 29.09
N LYS A 396 3.76 28.29 29.65
CA LYS A 396 2.72 29.25 29.22
C LYS A 396 3.01 29.79 27.82
N SER A 397 4.28 30.12 27.50
CA SER A 397 4.64 30.52 26.13
C SER A 397 4.54 29.37 25.14
N PHE A 398 4.85 28.13 25.55
CA PHE A 398 4.58 26.94 24.74
C PHE A 398 3.09 26.77 24.43
N PHE A 399 2.21 26.85 25.43
CA PHE A 399 0.76 26.69 25.22
C PHE A 399 0.18 27.79 24.32
N ILE A 400 0.64 29.04 24.44
CA ILE A 400 0.23 30.12 23.52
C ILE A 400 0.68 29.80 22.07
N ALA A 401 1.93 29.39 21.87
CA ALA A 401 2.42 28.99 20.54
C ALA A 401 1.67 27.78 19.97
N ALA A 402 1.24 26.83 20.82
CA ALA A 402 0.40 25.70 20.44
C ALA A 402 -1.03 26.12 20.06
N THR A 403 -1.63 27.11 20.74
CA THR A 403 -2.97 27.62 20.35
C THR A 403 -2.99 28.35 19.01
N TYR A 404 -1.84 28.83 18.50
CA TYR A 404 -1.75 29.34 17.14
C TYR A 404 -1.66 28.24 16.07
N LEU A 405 -1.24 27.02 16.43
CA LEU A 405 -1.43 25.85 15.56
C LEU A 405 -2.92 25.49 15.48
N ASP A 406 -3.65 25.46 16.61
CA ASP A 406 -5.08 25.06 16.72
C ASP A 406 -6.05 25.78 15.76
N MET A 407 -5.72 27.00 15.30
CA MET A 407 -6.53 27.72 14.31
C MET A 407 -6.29 27.31 12.85
N ALA A 408 -5.12 26.73 12.54
CA ALA A 408 -4.79 26.16 11.22
C ALA A 408 -4.95 24.63 11.19
N SER A 409 -5.05 23.98 12.35
CA SER A 409 -4.83 22.54 12.50
C SER A 409 -6.09 21.75 12.86
N ARG A 410 -7.15 21.92 12.07
CA ARG A 410 -8.38 21.09 12.17
C ARG A 410 -8.90 20.55 10.84
N ARG A 411 -8.27 20.96 9.74
CA ARG A 411 -8.93 21.06 8.45
C ARG A 411 -7.99 20.58 7.38
N GLU A 412 -8.56 19.73 6.53
CA GLU A 412 -7.86 18.81 5.64
C GLU A 412 -6.88 17.78 6.20
N GLU A 413 -6.39 17.91 7.43
CA GLU A 413 -5.55 16.82 7.96
C GLU A 413 -6.38 15.55 8.21
N ALA A 414 -5.78 14.42 7.83
CA ALA A 414 -6.47 13.16 7.59
C ALA A 414 -7.65 13.20 6.58
N ASN A 415 -7.79 14.18 5.64
CA ASN A 415 -8.96 14.21 4.74
C ASN A 415 -9.00 13.00 3.80
N ARG A 416 -9.77 12.01 4.27
CA ARG A 416 -9.78 10.63 3.82
C ARG A 416 -8.37 10.04 3.63
N THR A 417 -7.41 10.43 4.46
CA THR A 417 -5.98 10.06 4.54
C THR A 417 -5.39 9.19 3.41
N TYR A 418 -4.91 9.75 2.30
CA TYR A 418 -5.38 10.97 1.67
C TYR A 418 -5.95 10.57 0.30
N LEU A 419 -7.24 10.89 0.11
CA LEU A 419 -8.21 10.16 -0.72
C LEU A 419 -8.00 8.63 -0.82
N TYR A 420 -8.19 7.98 0.33
CA TYR A 420 -8.07 6.56 0.66
C TYR A 420 -6.70 5.96 0.30
N SER A 421 -5.65 6.77 0.51
CA SER A 421 -4.27 6.60 0.04
C SER A 421 -4.22 6.22 -1.44
N THR A 422 -4.61 7.20 -2.27
CA THR A 422 -4.76 7.09 -3.73
C THR A 422 -5.54 5.84 -4.11
N LEU A 423 -6.77 5.81 -3.58
CA LEU A 423 -7.74 4.71 -3.49
C LEU A 423 -7.29 3.39 -4.13
N TYR A 424 -6.51 2.66 -3.33
CA TYR A 424 -6.17 1.27 -3.63
C TYR A 424 -4.79 1.08 -4.29
N ALA A 425 -3.94 2.11 -4.32
CA ALA A 425 -2.77 2.18 -5.20
C ALA A 425 -3.17 1.85 -6.66
N THR A 426 -4.26 2.52 -7.07
CA THR A 426 -5.02 2.29 -8.30
C THR A 426 -5.38 0.81 -8.52
N TYR A 427 -5.97 0.25 -7.47
CA TYR A 427 -6.69 -1.02 -7.37
C TYR A 427 -6.64 -1.97 -8.58
N LEU A 428 -5.67 -2.88 -8.67
CA LEU A 428 -4.31 -2.78 -8.13
C LEU A 428 -3.42 -2.93 -9.36
N LEU A 429 -3.11 -1.78 -9.98
CA LEU A 429 -2.62 -1.65 -11.35
C LEU A 429 -3.35 -2.60 -12.33
N LEU A 430 -4.68 -2.46 -12.32
CA LEU A 430 -5.57 -2.79 -13.44
C LEU A 430 -5.86 -4.27 -13.72
N THR A 431 -5.52 -5.16 -12.77
CA THR A 431 -5.91 -6.58 -12.71
C THR A 431 -5.27 -7.43 -13.83
N ARG A 432 -3.99 -7.82 -13.61
CA ARG A 432 -3.19 -8.69 -14.50
C ARG A 432 -3.88 -10.07 -14.70
N GLU A 433 -4.68 -10.14 -15.77
CA GLU A 433 -5.54 -11.25 -16.23
C GLU A 433 -6.83 -11.51 -15.40
N ASN A 434 -7.92 -10.85 -15.82
CA ASN A 434 -9.34 -11.18 -15.57
C ASN A 434 -9.79 -11.62 -14.16
N PRO A 435 -10.24 -10.69 -13.31
CA PRO A 435 -11.19 -11.00 -12.25
C PRO A 435 -12.63 -11.04 -12.78
N ASP A 436 -13.48 -11.84 -12.15
CA ASP A 436 -14.94 -11.76 -12.33
C ASP A 436 -15.46 -10.52 -11.60
N LEU A 437 -15.83 -9.51 -12.39
CA LEU A 437 -16.28 -8.21 -11.89
C LEU A 437 -17.72 -8.26 -11.32
N GLN A 438 -18.50 -9.30 -11.65
CA GLN A 438 -19.82 -9.52 -11.07
C GLN A 438 -19.70 -10.14 -9.66
N PHE A 439 -18.81 -11.12 -9.49
CA PHE A 439 -18.45 -11.67 -8.18
C PHE A 439 -17.92 -10.57 -7.25
N LEU A 440 -17.01 -9.73 -7.74
CA LEU A 440 -16.45 -8.61 -6.97
C LEU A 440 -17.52 -7.60 -6.50
N SER A 441 -18.48 -7.24 -7.37
CA SER A 441 -19.58 -6.34 -7.00
C SER A 441 -20.40 -6.93 -5.84
N GLN A 442 -20.78 -8.22 -5.95
CA GLN A 442 -21.51 -8.92 -4.89
C GLN A 442 -20.71 -9.02 -3.58
N GLY A 443 -19.39 -9.19 -3.66
CA GLY A 443 -18.48 -9.11 -2.52
C GLY A 443 -18.56 -7.75 -1.81
N LEU A 444 -18.37 -6.67 -2.56
CA LEU A 444 -18.42 -5.30 -2.05
C LEU A 444 -19.79 -4.92 -1.46
N ASP A 445 -20.89 -5.33 -2.10
CA ASP A 445 -22.24 -5.06 -1.61
C ASP A 445 -22.46 -5.69 -0.22
N ARG A 446 -22.03 -6.95 -0.02
CA ARG A 446 -22.12 -7.64 1.29
C ARG A 446 -21.38 -6.87 2.40
N TYR A 447 -20.12 -6.49 2.15
CA TYR A 447 -19.30 -5.73 3.12
C TYR A 447 -19.72 -4.27 3.33
N THR A 448 -20.59 -3.75 2.46
CA THR A 448 -21.23 -2.45 2.65
C THR A 448 -22.48 -2.60 3.52
N MET A 449 -23.26 -3.66 3.31
CA MET A 449 -24.47 -3.94 4.08
C MET A 449 -24.19 -4.31 5.55
N ASP A 450 -23.07 -4.96 5.84
CA ASP A 450 -22.67 -5.29 7.23
C ASP A 450 -21.90 -4.16 7.95
N GLY A 451 -21.64 -3.04 7.26
CA GLY A 451 -20.91 -1.89 7.81
C GLY A 451 -19.40 -2.10 7.96
N THR A 452 -18.82 -3.15 7.39
CA THR A 452 -17.38 -3.43 7.48
C THR A 452 -16.55 -2.44 6.67
N LEU A 453 -17.03 -2.06 5.48
CA LEU A 453 -16.42 -1.06 4.58
C LEU A 453 -17.17 0.27 4.63
N ASP A 454 -16.43 1.36 4.44
CA ASP A 454 -17.00 2.70 4.29
C ASP A 454 -17.72 2.84 2.93
N ARG A 455 -18.91 3.45 2.95
CA ARG A 455 -19.76 3.55 1.76
C ARG A 455 -19.15 4.42 0.67
N THR A 456 -18.59 5.58 1.01
CA THR A 456 -17.96 6.46 0.00
C THR A 456 -16.74 5.79 -0.63
N PHE A 457 -15.97 5.02 0.16
CA PHE A 457 -14.88 4.19 -0.34
C PHE A 457 -15.36 3.16 -1.39
N VAL A 458 -16.46 2.45 -1.12
CA VAL A 458 -17.03 1.45 -2.05
C VAL A 458 -17.57 2.11 -3.33
N GLU A 459 -18.31 3.21 -3.20
CA GLU A 459 -18.82 3.98 -4.34
C GLU A 459 -17.67 4.45 -5.25
N SER A 460 -16.56 4.94 -4.68
CA SER A 460 -15.36 5.31 -5.46
C SER A 460 -14.68 4.10 -6.14
N VAL A 461 -14.63 2.92 -5.50
CA VAL A 461 -14.12 1.69 -6.15
C VAL A 461 -15.01 1.28 -7.33
N GLN A 462 -16.34 1.36 -7.19
CA GLN A 462 -17.28 1.07 -8.28
C GLN A 462 -17.10 2.00 -9.49
N CYS A 463 -16.93 3.31 -9.26
CA CYS A 463 -16.65 4.26 -10.34
C CYS A 463 -15.35 3.91 -11.10
N PHE A 464 -14.32 3.46 -10.39
CA PHE A 464 -13.08 3.00 -11.00
C PHE A 464 -13.26 1.73 -11.85
N LEU A 465 -14.08 0.77 -11.39
CA LEU A 465 -14.41 -0.44 -12.16
C LEU A 465 -15.14 -0.11 -13.47
N TYR A 466 -16.04 0.87 -13.47
CA TYR A 466 -16.71 1.32 -14.69
C TYR A 466 -15.73 1.90 -15.72
N LEU A 467 -14.73 2.70 -15.30
CA LEU A 467 -13.68 3.20 -16.20
C LEU A 467 -12.92 2.05 -16.89
N ARG A 468 -12.52 1.02 -16.14
CA ARG A 468 -11.76 -0.11 -16.68
C ARG A 468 -12.59 -1.06 -17.54
N LEU A 469 -13.86 -1.28 -17.20
CA LEU A 469 -14.80 -1.97 -18.09
C LEU A 469 -14.99 -1.21 -19.40
N GLY A 470 -15.15 0.11 -19.35
CA GLY A 470 -15.27 0.97 -20.53
C GLY A 470 -14.08 0.87 -21.47
N ILE A 471 -12.85 0.89 -20.93
CA ILE A 471 -11.62 0.67 -21.69
C ILE A 471 -11.59 -0.71 -22.36
N ARG A 472 -11.97 -1.79 -21.64
CA ARG A 472 -12.05 -3.13 -22.22
C ARG A 472 -13.06 -3.24 -23.36
N PHE A 473 -14.28 -2.72 -23.20
CA PHE A 473 -15.27 -2.70 -24.28
C PHE A 473 -14.80 -1.87 -25.49
N SER A 474 -14.01 -0.81 -25.26
CA SER A 474 -13.37 -0.02 -26.32
C SER A 474 -12.35 -0.83 -27.11
N LYS A 475 -11.50 -1.61 -26.44
CA LYS A 475 -10.54 -2.55 -27.06
C LYS A 475 -11.28 -3.61 -27.90
N SER A 476 -12.31 -4.25 -27.34
CA SER A 476 -13.13 -5.22 -28.08
C SER A 476 -13.76 -4.60 -29.33
N ALA A 477 -14.33 -3.39 -29.24
CA ALA A 477 -14.90 -2.68 -30.39
C ALA A 477 -13.87 -2.35 -31.48
N LYS A 478 -12.60 -2.11 -31.12
CA LYS A 478 -11.51 -1.92 -32.10
C LYS A 478 -11.10 -3.20 -32.80
N MET A 479 -11.19 -4.35 -32.11
CA MET A 479 -10.83 -5.67 -32.64
C MET A 479 -11.97 -6.36 -33.42
N THR A 480 -13.21 -5.90 -33.24
CA THR A 480 -14.40 -6.49 -33.87
C THR A 480 -14.56 -6.04 -35.33
N SER A 481 -14.74 -7.00 -36.24
CA SER A 481 -15.00 -6.75 -37.67
C SER A 481 -16.47 -6.49 -38.00
N ASP A 482 -17.41 -7.10 -37.25
CA ASP A 482 -18.84 -6.85 -37.42
C ASP A 482 -19.22 -5.42 -37.00
N ILE A 483 -19.96 -4.72 -37.85
CA ILE A 483 -20.28 -3.30 -37.66
C ILE A 483 -21.31 -3.10 -36.53
N CYS A 484 -22.30 -3.98 -36.42
CA CYS A 484 -23.38 -3.88 -35.45
C CYS A 484 -22.87 -4.22 -34.04
N GLU A 485 -22.10 -5.29 -33.90
CA GLU A 485 -21.45 -5.67 -32.65
C GLU A 485 -20.46 -4.59 -32.20
N LYS A 486 -19.61 -4.09 -33.12
CA LYS A 486 -18.69 -2.98 -32.85
C LYS A 486 -19.39 -1.72 -32.32
N GLN A 487 -20.53 -1.33 -32.93
CA GLN A 487 -21.33 -0.19 -32.46
C GLN A 487 -21.94 -0.46 -31.06
N SER A 488 -22.44 -1.68 -30.82
CA SER A 488 -22.96 -2.09 -29.51
C SER A 488 -21.89 -2.02 -28.40
N LEU A 489 -20.71 -2.60 -28.66
CA LEU A 489 -19.57 -2.57 -27.75
C LEU A 489 -19.09 -1.13 -27.49
N ALA A 490 -19.00 -0.29 -28.52
CA ALA A 490 -18.61 1.11 -28.39
C ALA A 490 -19.63 1.95 -27.59
N LYS A 491 -20.94 1.70 -27.76
CA LYS A 491 -21.99 2.35 -26.96
C LYS A 491 -21.86 1.96 -25.48
N LYS A 492 -21.73 0.67 -25.19
CA LYS A 492 -21.55 0.14 -23.83
C LYS A 492 -20.27 0.70 -23.17
N ALA A 493 -19.18 0.80 -23.93
CA ALA A 493 -17.96 1.44 -23.48
C ALA A 493 -18.18 2.91 -23.04
N GLN A 494 -18.89 3.68 -23.87
CA GLN A 494 -19.16 5.09 -23.58
C GLN A 494 -20.08 5.27 -22.36
N GLU A 495 -21.10 4.41 -22.18
CA GLU A 495 -21.98 4.43 -21.02
C GLU A 495 -21.21 4.17 -19.72
N LEU A 496 -20.33 3.16 -19.71
CA LEU A 496 -19.47 2.83 -18.57
C LEU A 496 -18.46 3.94 -18.25
N LEU A 497 -17.82 4.52 -19.27
CA LEU A 497 -16.90 5.66 -19.07
C LEU A 497 -17.60 6.90 -18.49
N LYS A 498 -18.88 7.14 -18.85
CA LYS A 498 -19.70 8.21 -18.26
C LYS A 498 -20.11 7.90 -16.81
N LEU A 499 -20.42 6.65 -16.48
CA LEU A 499 -20.67 6.25 -15.08
C LEU A 499 -19.42 6.39 -14.20
N GLY A 500 -18.25 6.07 -14.75
CA GLY A 500 -16.97 6.23 -14.06
C GLY A 500 -16.46 7.68 -13.96
N SER A 501 -16.98 8.62 -14.75
CA SER A 501 -16.44 10.00 -14.83
C SER A 501 -16.71 10.87 -13.60
N CYS A 502 -17.41 10.37 -12.58
CA CYS A 502 -17.59 11.03 -11.29
C CYS A 502 -16.57 10.61 -10.21
N LEU A 503 -15.61 9.72 -10.54
CA LEU A 503 -14.55 9.29 -9.62
C LEU A 503 -13.67 10.44 -9.11
N ASP A 504 -13.31 11.36 -10.01
CA ASP A 504 -12.47 12.52 -9.73
C ASP A 504 -12.83 13.67 -10.68
N SER A 505 -12.18 14.82 -10.51
CA SER A 505 -12.47 16.00 -11.34
C SER A 505 -11.57 16.18 -12.56
N MET A 506 -10.68 15.23 -12.88
CA MET A 506 -9.80 15.31 -14.05
C MET A 506 -9.56 13.98 -14.75
N SER A 507 -8.90 13.01 -14.09
CA SER A 507 -8.46 11.78 -14.75
C SER A 507 -9.62 10.97 -15.34
N ALA A 508 -10.74 10.92 -14.62
CA ALA A 508 -11.94 10.19 -14.99
C ALA A 508 -12.59 10.75 -16.28
N VAL A 509 -12.61 12.08 -16.43
CA VAL A 509 -13.07 12.77 -17.66
C VAL A 509 -12.10 12.55 -18.81
N LEU A 510 -10.80 12.53 -18.52
CA LEU A 510 -9.75 12.35 -19.52
C LEU A 510 -9.72 10.93 -20.13
N TYR A 511 -10.14 9.88 -19.42
CA TYR A 511 -10.38 8.57 -20.04
C TYR A 511 -11.51 8.63 -21.07
N LEU A 512 -12.62 9.31 -20.78
CA LEU A 512 -13.72 9.50 -21.73
C LEU A 512 -13.30 10.37 -22.93
N ALA A 513 -12.50 11.41 -22.72
CA ALA A 513 -11.91 12.20 -23.81
C ALA A 513 -10.97 11.34 -24.69
N THR A 514 -10.16 10.47 -24.08
CA THR A 514 -9.27 9.53 -24.80
C THR A 514 -10.07 8.55 -25.66
N PHE A 515 -11.19 8.02 -25.16
CA PHE A 515 -12.11 7.21 -25.95
C PHE A 515 -12.64 7.98 -27.18
N HIS A 516 -13.06 9.23 -27.00
CA HIS A 516 -13.55 10.08 -28.09
C HIS A 516 -12.47 10.41 -29.13
N PHE A 517 -11.24 10.69 -28.68
CA PHE A 517 -10.08 10.86 -29.55
C PHE A 517 -9.78 9.59 -30.35
N SER A 518 -9.75 8.43 -29.70
CA SER A 518 -9.45 7.15 -30.34
C SER A 518 -10.46 6.78 -31.45
N ASN A 519 -11.69 7.29 -31.39
CA ASN A 519 -12.75 7.06 -32.37
C ASN A 519 -12.90 8.19 -33.41
N GLY A 520 -11.97 9.15 -33.46
CA GLY A 520 -11.97 10.24 -34.44
C GLY A 520 -12.95 11.37 -34.15
N THR A 521 -13.65 11.34 -33.00
CA THR A 521 -14.58 12.41 -32.58
C THR A 521 -13.82 13.50 -31.81
N PHE A 522 -12.84 14.13 -32.47
CA PHE A 522 -11.88 15.06 -31.86
C PHE A 522 -12.56 16.25 -31.16
N ASN A 523 -13.51 16.92 -31.82
CA ASN A 523 -14.28 18.03 -31.24
C ASN A 523 -15.01 17.62 -29.94
N THR A 524 -15.49 16.38 -29.83
CA THR A 524 -16.08 15.88 -28.57
C THR A 524 -15.02 15.68 -27.49
N ALA A 525 -13.81 15.23 -27.84
CA ALA A 525 -12.69 15.13 -26.91
C ALA A 525 -12.23 16.52 -26.43
N SER A 526 -12.07 17.50 -27.33
CA SER A 526 -11.70 18.87 -26.95
C SER A 526 -12.76 19.50 -26.04
N SER A 527 -14.04 19.41 -26.44
CA SER A 527 -15.17 19.98 -25.70
C SER A 527 -15.29 19.42 -24.27
N LEU A 528 -14.95 18.14 -24.06
CA LEU A 528 -14.91 17.53 -22.74
C LEU A 528 -13.80 18.13 -21.87
N ILE A 529 -12.60 18.32 -22.43
CA ILE A 529 -11.44 18.90 -21.73
C ILE A 529 -11.68 20.38 -21.41
N GLU A 530 -12.17 21.16 -22.37
CA GLU A 530 -12.46 22.59 -22.20
C GLU A 530 -13.52 22.81 -21.10
N ARG A 531 -14.62 22.04 -21.11
CA ARG A 531 -15.65 22.12 -20.07
C ARG A 531 -15.16 21.67 -18.69
N MET A 532 -14.28 20.68 -18.63
CA MET A 532 -13.64 20.22 -17.39
C MET A 532 -12.79 21.35 -16.79
N LEU A 533 -11.93 21.99 -17.59
CA LEU A 533 -11.10 23.12 -17.15
C LEU A 533 -11.96 24.32 -16.72
N GLU A 534 -13.05 24.63 -17.43
CA GLU A 534 -13.98 25.70 -17.05
C GLU A 534 -14.62 25.45 -15.67
N THR A 535 -15.09 24.23 -15.43
CA THR A 535 -15.70 23.81 -14.14
C THR A 535 -14.70 23.86 -12.97
N LEU A 536 -13.40 23.83 -13.28
CA LEU A 536 -12.31 23.89 -12.32
C LEU A 536 -11.78 25.31 -12.05
N LYS A 537 -12.28 26.36 -12.71
CA LYS A 537 -11.92 27.75 -12.35
C LYS A 537 -12.49 28.17 -11.00
N GLU A 538 -13.63 27.61 -10.61
CA GLU A 538 -14.30 27.87 -9.32
C GLU A 538 -13.85 26.90 -8.21
N LYS A 539 -12.83 26.07 -8.46
CA LYS A 539 -12.39 25.01 -7.54
C LYS A 539 -10.88 24.88 -7.49
N ILE A 540 -10.37 24.39 -6.37
CA ILE A 540 -8.95 24.01 -6.23
C ILE A 540 -8.93 22.54 -5.81
N PRO A 541 -8.97 21.58 -6.76
CA PRO A 541 -8.85 20.17 -6.42
C PRO A 541 -7.48 19.86 -5.82
N TYR A 542 -7.50 19.00 -4.79
CA TYR A 542 -6.30 18.37 -4.25
C TYR A 542 -5.78 17.34 -5.25
N TYR A 543 -4.50 17.41 -5.62
CA TYR A 543 -3.88 16.43 -6.51
C TYR A 543 -3.23 15.29 -5.70
N SER A 544 -3.70 14.06 -5.90
CA SER A 544 -3.21 12.85 -5.23
C SER A 544 -2.76 11.82 -6.26
N GLY A 545 -1.57 11.24 -6.13
CA GLY A 545 -1.01 10.35 -7.13
C GLY A 545 0.45 9.98 -6.85
N ILE A 546 0.98 9.03 -7.60
CA ILE A 546 2.42 8.69 -7.61
C ILE A 546 3.24 9.86 -8.16
N MET A 547 2.67 10.62 -9.11
CA MET A 547 3.31 11.81 -9.68
C MET A 547 3.06 13.10 -8.88
N SER A 548 2.30 13.05 -7.78
CA SER A 548 1.93 14.22 -6.97
C SER A 548 2.90 14.50 -5.81
N LYS A 549 3.14 15.80 -5.56
CA LYS A 549 3.77 16.30 -4.32
C LYS A 549 2.75 16.82 -3.29
N ARG A 550 1.48 16.39 -3.37
CA ARG A 550 0.37 16.80 -2.49
C ARG A 550 0.07 18.30 -2.56
N CYS A 551 -0.27 18.76 -3.76
CA CYS A 551 -0.45 20.16 -4.09
C CYS A 551 -1.85 20.45 -4.65
N GLY A 552 -2.22 21.73 -4.68
CA GLY A 552 -3.48 22.19 -5.27
C GLY A 552 -3.31 22.48 -6.75
N LEU A 553 -4.35 22.27 -7.55
CA LEU A 553 -4.39 22.70 -8.94
C LEU A 553 -5.35 23.88 -9.06
N GLN A 554 -4.86 25.09 -9.34
CA GLN A 554 -5.72 26.23 -9.64
C GLN A 554 -5.76 26.44 -11.16
N ILE A 555 -6.97 26.54 -11.70
CA ILE A 555 -7.20 26.96 -13.10
C ILE A 555 -7.51 28.46 -13.10
N ASP A 556 -6.82 29.22 -13.95
CA ASP A 556 -7.05 30.66 -14.10
C ASP A 556 -8.15 31.00 -15.13
N ALA A 557 -8.45 32.30 -15.28
CA ALA A 557 -9.49 32.78 -16.17
C ALA A 557 -9.29 32.38 -17.65
N ILE A 558 -8.04 32.19 -18.10
CA ILE A 558 -7.71 31.80 -19.49
C ILE A 558 -7.63 30.27 -19.68
N GLY A 559 -7.86 29.50 -18.62
CA GLY A 559 -7.82 28.03 -18.63
C GLY A 559 -6.43 27.43 -18.40
N TYR A 560 -5.46 28.25 -17.97
CA TYR A 560 -4.13 27.75 -17.61
C TYR A 560 -4.15 27.17 -16.19
N ALA A 561 -3.50 26.03 -16.01
CA ALA A 561 -3.42 25.30 -14.75
C ALA A 561 -2.05 25.53 -14.10
N LYS A 562 -2.02 25.90 -12.81
CA LYS A 562 -0.79 26.07 -12.03
C LYS A 562 -0.85 25.29 -10.72
N GLN A 563 0.33 24.94 -10.22
CA GLN A 563 0.50 24.35 -8.89
C GLN A 563 0.33 25.42 -7.79
N ILE A 564 -0.36 25.07 -6.71
CA ILE A 564 -0.39 25.85 -5.46
C ILE A 564 0.07 24.96 -4.30
N ASP A 565 0.84 25.52 -3.38
CA ASP A 565 1.14 24.86 -2.11
C ASP A 565 -0.14 24.78 -1.28
N TYR A 566 -0.61 23.56 -1.07
CA TYR A 566 -1.89 23.30 -0.43
C TYR A 566 -1.91 23.78 1.04
N SER A 567 -0.75 23.83 1.69
CA SER A 567 -0.62 24.31 3.09
C SER A 567 -0.85 25.82 3.26
N LEU A 568 -0.94 26.58 2.16
CA LEU A 568 -1.16 28.03 2.16
C LEU A 568 -2.62 28.43 1.91
N LEU A 569 -3.51 27.46 1.63
CA LEU A 569 -4.93 27.72 1.39
C LEU A 569 -5.70 27.92 2.70
N GLN A 570 -6.71 28.80 2.69
CA GLN A 570 -7.64 28.88 3.81
C GLN A 570 -8.74 27.84 3.64
N ASP A 571 -9.37 27.46 4.75
CA ASP A 571 -10.43 26.43 4.79
C ASP A 571 -11.66 26.73 3.92
N GLN A 572 -11.84 28.00 3.59
CA GLN A 572 -12.88 28.53 2.72
C GLN A 572 -12.59 28.23 1.24
N ASP A 573 -11.31 28.07 0.90
CA ASP A 573 -10.80 27.78 -0.44
C ASP A 573 -10.70 26.26 -0.70
N LEU A 574 -10.83 25.43 0.36
CA LEU A 574 -10.66 23.99 0.29
C LEU A 574 -11.91 23.31 -0.29
N THR A 575 -11.71 22.62 -1.41
CA THR A 575 -12.80 21.92 -2.10
C THR A 575 -12.78 20.43 -1.79
N GLN A 576 -13.95 19.78 -1.70
CA GLN A 576 -14.06 18.31 -1.62
C GLN A 576 -13.71 17.62 -2.96
N SER A 577 -12.87 18.25 -3.78
CA SER A 577 -12.55 17.88 -5.15
C SER A 577 -11.14 17.31 -5.21
N VAL A 578 -10.94 16.21 -5.94
CA VAL A 578 -9.64 15.56 -6.09
C VAL A 578 -9.36 15.31 -7.57
N ALA A 579 -8.07 15.29 -7.92
CA ALA A 579 -7.55 14.82 -9.20
C ALA A 579 -6.52 13.70 -8.96
N TYR A 580 -6.52 12.68 -9.83
CA TYR A 580 -5.59 11.56 -9.81
C TYR A 580 -4.65 11.52 -11.04
N ASP A 581 -3.62 10.67 -10.97
CA ASP A 581 -2.78 10.31 -12.13
C ASP A 581 -3.62 9.64 -13.25
N ILE A 582 -3.27 9.91 -14.51
CA ILE A 582 -3.71 9.11 -15.66
C ILE A 582 -2.84 7.85 -15.74
N ILE A 583 -3.46 6.68 -15.88
CA ILE A 583 -2.75 5.39 -15.82
C ILE A 583 -3.17 4.49 -17.00
N PHE A 584 -2.17 4.01 -17.75
CA PHE A 584 -2.36 3.10 -18.88
C PHE A 584 -1.46 1.87 -18.78
N SER A 585 -2.00 0.72 -19.19
CA SER A 585 -1.31 -0.57 -19.27
C SER A 585 -0.94 -0.92 -20.72
N PRO A 586 0.03 -1.83 -20.96
CA PRO A 586 0.30 -2.41 -22.27
C PRO A 586 -0.94 -3.00 -22.95
N ASP A 587 -1.89 -3.52 -22.15
CA ASP A 587 -3.16 -4.04 -22.63
C ASP A 587 -4.05 -2.97 -23.29
N ASP A 588 -3.88 -1.70 -22.93
CA ASP A 588 -4.70 -0.59 -23.42
C ASP A 588 -4.20 -0.04 -24.77
N ILE A 589 -3.03 -0.48 -25.25
CA ILE A 589 -2.27 0.12 -26.36
C ILE A 589 -3.10 0.47 -27.61
N SER A 590 -4.07 -0.38 -27.99
CA SER A 590 -4.91 -0.20 -29.18
C SER A 590 -5.88 1.00 -29.14
N ILE A 591 -6.06 1.65 -27.98
CA ILE A 591 -6.95 2.81 -27.81
C ILE A 591 -6.20 4.11 -27.47
N LEU A 592 -4.86 4.10 -27.40
CA LEU A 592 -4.05 5.24 -26.94
C LEU A 592 -3.49 6.09 -28.09
N PRO A 593 -3.18 7.39 -27.85
CA PRO A 593 -2.40 8.21 -28.78
C PRO A 593 -1.00 7.64 -29.05
N TYR A 594 -0.49 7.81 -30.27
CA TYR A 594 0.78 7.21 -30.76
C TYR A 594 1.99 7.29 -29.80
N PRO A 595 2.39 8.46 -29.22
CA PRO A 595 3.55 8.50 -28.32
C PRO A 595 3.39 7.63 -27.07
N ILE A 596 2.15 7.43 -26.61
CA ILE A 596 1.85 6.59 -25.46
C ILE A 596 1.86 5.11 -25.85
N GLN A 597 1.53 4.77 -27.10
CA GLN A 597 1.69 3.40 -27.60
C GLN A 597 3.16 2.95 -27.55
N ILE A 598 4.09 3.83 -27.92
CA ILE A 598 5.54 3.55 -27.85
C ILE A 598 5.97 3.38 -26.38
N GLU A 599 5.58 4.30 -25.49
CA GLU A 599 5.85 4.19 -24.05
C GLU A 599 5.35 2.85 -23.49
N CYS A 600 4.11 2.45 -23.79
CA CYS A 600 3.53 1.18 -23.35
C CYS A 600 4.25 -0.06 -23.91
N ALA A 601 4.68 -0.03 -25.18
CA ALA A 601 5.42 -1.14 -25.80
C ALA A 601 6.80 -1.39 -25.14
N LEU A 602 7.41 -0.36 -24.54
CA LEU A 602 8.73 -0.42 -23.90
C LEU A 602 8.69 -0.76 -22.39
N LEU A 603 7.54 -1.22 -21.90
CA LEU A 603 7.34 -1.65 -20.50
C LEU A 603 7.66 -3.12 -20.23
N SER A 604 7.82 -3.95 -21.27
CA SER A 604 8.03 -5.40 -21.11
C SER A 604 9.25 -5.72 -20.23
N GLY A 605 9.08 -6.67 -19.30
CA GLY A 605 10.13 -7.10 -18.37
C GLY A 605 10.55 -6.04 -17.34
N ARG A 606 9.64 -5.16 -16.89
CA ARG A 606 9.84 -4.25 -15.76
C ARG A 606 8.98 -4.65 -14.55
N THR A 607 9.43 -4.30 -13.35
CA THR A 607 8.69 -4.54 -12.09
C THR A 607 7.30 -3.89 -12.10
N VAL A 608 7.19 -2.67 -12.66
CA VAL A 608 5.93 -1.93 -12.84
C VAL A 608 5.65 -1.66 -14.32
N ASP A 609 4.76 -2.46 -14.90
CA ASP A 609 4.36 -2.46 -16.31
C ASP A 609 3.28 -1.40 -16.62
N MET A 610 3.43 -0.17 -16.14
CA MET A 610 2.43 0.89 -16.31
C MET A 610 3.01 2.25 -16.73
N CYS A 611 2.21 2.98 -17.51
CA CYS A 611 2.42 4.39 -17.82
C CYS A 611 1.60 5.27 -16.89
N PHE A 612 2.27 6.25 -16.26
CA PHE A 612 1.68 7.26 -15.40
C PHE A 612 1.88 8.64 -16.03
N TYR A 613 0.84 9.48 -16.02
CA TYR A 613 0.91 10.87 -16.46
C TYR A 613 0.15 11.81 -15.51
N HIS A 614 0.73 12.99 -15.29
CA HIS A 614 0.07 14.08 -14.57
C HIS A 614 -1.18 14.55 -15.35
N PRO A 615 -2.36 14.70 -14.71
CA PRO A 615 -3.62 14.97 -15.42
C PRO A 615 -3.59 16.28 -16.21
N VAL A 616 -3.02 17.36 -15.64
CA VAL A 616 -2.80 18.64 -16.33
C VAL A 616 -2.00 18.48 -17.62
N PHE A 617 -0.82 17.84 -17.57
CA PHE A 617 0.02 17.66 -18.77
C PHE A 617 -0.69 16.82 -19.83
N TYR A 618 -1.39 15.76 -19.41
CA TYR A 618 -2.16 14.92 -20.33
C TYR A 618 -3.33 15.68 -20.97
N SER A 619 -4.03 16.55 -20.23
CA SER A 619 -5.12 17.36 -20.76
C SER A 619 -4.67 18.34 -21.85
N PHE A 620 -3.56 19.05 -21.65
CA PHE A 620 -3.03 19.98 -22.65
C PHE A 620 -2.43 19.25 -23.87
N PHE A 621 -1.77 18.11 -23.66
CA PHE A 621 -1.33 17.21 -24.74
C PHE A 621 -2.51 16.75 -25.62
N LEU A 622 -3.57 16.19 -25.01
CA LEU A 622 -4.70 15.64 -25.74
C LEU A 622 -5.53 16.74 -26.43
N LEU A 623 -5.64 17.92 -25.80
CA LEU A 623 -6.29 19.10 -26.38
C LEU A 623 -5.51 19.63 -27.60
N CYS A 624 -4.18 19.74 -27.50
CA CYS A 624 -3.31 20.14 -28.62
C CYS A 624 -3.52 19.25 -29.84
N LEU A 625 -3.44 17.93 -29.67
CA LEU A 625 -3.65 16.99 -30.78
C LEU A 625 -5.08 17.01 -31.34
N SER A 626 -6.10 17.14 -30.48
CA SER A 626 -7.49 17.21 -30.94
C SER A 626 -7.72 18.45 -31.81
N LYS A 627 -7.31 19.63 -31.32
CA LYS A 627 -7.43 20.90 -32.06
C LYS A 627 -6.63 20.90 -33.36
N HIS A 628 -5.45 20.29 -33.40
CA HIS A 628 -4.68 20.13 -34.64
C HIS A 628 -5.45 19.30 -35.67
N LEU A 629 -6.00 18.15 -35.27
CA LEU A 629 -6.76 17.25 -36.15
C LEU A 629 -8.14 17.82 -36.56
N GLU A 630 -8.67 18.78 -35.80
CA GLU A 630 -9.84 19.61 -36.17
C GLU A 630 -9.50 20.76 -37.14
N GLY A 631 -8.21 21.00 -37.44
CA GLY A 631 -7.75 22.14 -38.23
C GLY A 631 -7.69 23.48 -37.47
N GLN A 632 -7.90 23.48 -36.16
CA GLN A 632 -7.84 24.67 -35.29
C GLN A 632 -6.39 24.94 -34.83
N TYR A 633 -5.54 25.36 -35.78
CA TYR A 633 -4.10 25.56 -35.55
C TYR A 633 -3.79 26.50 -34.36
N PHE A 634 -4.47 27.64 -34.24
CA PHE A 634 -4.23 28.60 -33.16
C PHE A 634 -4.53 28.03 -31.76
N GLU A 635 -5.65 27.32 -31.59
CA GLU A 635 -5.99 26.67 -30.32
C GLU A 635 -5.05 25.49 -30.01
N SER A 636 -4.58 24.77 -31.04
CA SER A 636 -3.52 23.75 -30.89
C SER A 636 -2.21 24.34 -30.35
N VAL A 637 -1.75 25.47 -30.90
CA VAL A 637 -0.53 26.17 -30.44
C VAL A 637 -0.72 26.74 -29.04
N LYS A 638 -1.90 27.27 -28.72
CA LYS A 638 -2.23 27.75 -27.36
C LYS A 638 -2.18 26.62 -26.31
N ALA A 639 -2.76 25.45 -26.61
CA ALA A 639 -2.67 24.28 -25.73
C ALA A 639 -1.23 23.78 -25.56
N LEU A 640 -0.41 23.84 -26.62
CA LEU A 640 1.02 23.54 -26.57
C LEU A 640 1.79 24.49 -25.65
N LEU A 641 1.55 25.80 -25.74
CA LEU A 641 2.18 26.80 -24.86
C LEU A 641 1.77 26.62 -23.39
N PHE A 642 0.52 26.22 -23.12
CA PHE A 642 0.08 25.85 -21.77
C PHE A 642 0.80 24.58 -21.25
N LEU A 643 1.03 23.57 -22.11
CA LEU A 643 1.82 22.40 -21.74
C LEU A 643 3.28 22.76 -21.42
N GLU A 644 3.93 23.54 -22.28
CA GLU A 644 5.31 24.00 -22.10
C GLU A 644 5.47 24.78 -20.77
N ARG A 645 4.61 25.78 -20.54
CA ARG A 645 4.64 26.59 -19.31
C ARG A 645 4.36 25.76 -18.06
N ALA A 646 3.42 24.82 -18.11
CA ALA A 646 3.14 23.95 -16.97
C ALA A 646 4.34 23.05 -16.60
N MET A 647 5.23 22.72 -17.55
CA MET A 647 6.47 22.01 -17.23
C MET A 647 7.55 22.86 -16.54
N GLU A 648 7.37 24.19 -16.52
CA GLU A 648 8.24 25.13 -15.81
C GLU A 648 7.67 25.47 -14.42
N ASP A 649 6.37 25.74 -14.33
CA ASP A 649 5.70 26.13 -13.07
C ASP A 649 5.53 24.95 -12.08
N PHE A 650 5.39 23.70 -12.55
CA PHE A 650 5.24 22.54 -11.68
C PHE A 650 6.59 21.96 -11.23
N ASN A 651 6.88 22.05 -9.93
CA ASN A 651 8.11 21.55 -9.33
C ASN A 651 8.06 20.02 -9.13
N SER A 652 7.89 19.23 -10.20
CA SER A 652 7.90 17.76 -10.16
C SER A 652 8.92 17.16 -11.13
N HIS A 653 9.85 16.37 -10.59
CA HIS A 653 10.86 15.64 -11.37
C HIS A 653 10.49 14.17 -11.63
N THR A 654 9.43 13.66 -10.97
CA THR A 654 9.00 12.26 -11.09
C THR A 654 8.55 11.97 -12.53
N LEU A 655 9.21 11.02 -13.19
CA LEU A 655 8.91 10.56 -14.56
C LEU A 655 8.87 11.66 -15.65
N ARG A 656 9.58 12.79 -15.44
CA ARG A 656 9.58 13.97 -16.33
C ARG A 656 9.91 13.68 -17.79
N HIS A 657 10.75 12.68 -18.07
CA HIS A 657 11.10 12.22 -19.41
C HIS A 657 9.85 11.87 -20.27
N ARG A 658 8.79 11.31 -19.66
CA ARG A 658 7.54 11.01 -20.38
C ARG A 658 6.80 12.27 -20.81
N THR A 659 6.76 13.29 -19.96
CA THR A 659 6.15 14.57 -20.31
C THR A 659 6.96 15.28 -21.41
N LEU A 660 8.29 15.19 -21.37
CA LEU A 660 9.16 15.69 -22.45
C LEU A 660 8.89 14.95 -23.78
N ASN A 661 8.61 13.64 -23.75
CA ASN A 661 8.22 12.88 -24.94
C ASN A 661 6.86 13.34 -25.50
N LEU A 662 5.86 13.61 -24.64
CA LEU A 662 4.58 14.18 -25.07
C LEU A 662 4.74 15.59 -25.67
N LEU A 663 5.48 16.48 -25.02
CA LEU A 663 5.74 17.84 -25.50
C LEU A 663 6.48 17.83 -26.85
N GLY A 664 7.51 16.99 -26.98
CA GLY A 664 8.23 16.79 -28.24
C GLY A 664 7.32 16.28 -29.36
N TYR A 665 6.36 15.41 -29.05
CA TYR A 665 5.40 14.91 -30.04
C TYR A 665 4.40 15.99 -30.49
N CYS A 666 3.95 16.88 -29.60
CA CYS A 666 3.14 18.03 -29.98
C CYS A 666 3.91 18.98 -30.90
N TYR A 667 5.16 19.31 -30.57
CA TYR A 667 6.04 20.11 -31.44
C TYR A 667 6.24 19.46 -32.81
N PHE A 668 6.52 18.16 -32.85
CA PHE A 668 6.63 17.40 -34.09
C PHE A 668 5.34 17.47 -34.93
N SER A 669 4.18 17.34 -34.29
CA SER A 669 2.86 17.35 -34.97
C SER A 669 2.55 18.70 -35.63
N ILE A 670 3.06 19.81 -35.10
CA ILE A 670 2.92 21.14 -35.72
C ILE A 670 4.10 21.54 -36.64
N GLY A 671 5.08 20.66 -36.85
CA GLY A 671 6.24 20.89 -37.74
C GLY A 671 7.46 21.57 -37.09
N GLU A 672 7.46 21.78 -35.76
CA GLU A 672 8.54 22.41 -34.99
C GLU A 672 9.66 21.42 -34.62
N TYR A 673 10.27 20.80 -35.65
CA TYR A 673 11.21 19.68 -35.50
C TYR A 673 12.43 20.00 -34.59
N ALA A 674 12.92 21.25 -34.60
CA ALA A 674 14.06 21.65 -33.77
C ALA A 674 13.70 21.65 -32.27
N ARG A 675 12.50 22.13 -31.91
CA ARG A 675 11.97 22.08 -30.54
C ARG A 675 11.66 20.64 -30.13
N ALA A 676 11.07 19.85 -31.02
CA ALA A 676 10.83 18.42 -30.80
C ALA A 676 12.12 17.67 -30.46
N LEU A 677 13.18 17.85 -31.25
CA LEU A 677 14.50 17.25 -31.00
C LEU A 677 15.09 17.68 -29.65
N HIS A 678 14.93 18.95 -29.27
CA HIS A 678 15.39 19.45 -27.97
C HIS A 678 14.67 18.76 -26.80
N CYS A 679 13.34 18.59 -26.89
CA CYS A 679 12.57 17.84 -25.88
C CYS A 679 13.04 16.39 -25.76
N TYR A 680 13.24 15.67 -26.88
CA TYR A 680 13.69 14.28 -26.85
C TYR A 680 15.12 14.12 -26.32
N LYS A 681 16.03 15.07 -26.59
CA LYS A 681 17.37 15.07 -25.99
C LYS A 681 17.31 15.22 -24.47
N ARG A 682 16.55 16.19 -23.97
CA ARG A 682 16.34 16.38 -22.53
C ARG A 682 15.65 15.19 -21.85
N SER A 683 14.79 14.48 -22.57
CA SER A 683 14.19 13.22 -22.10
C SER A 683 15.25 12.12 -21.86
N LEU A 684 16.27 12.04 -22.72
CA LEU A 684 17.39 11.10 -22.58
C LEU A 684 18.40 11.55 -21.51
N GLU A 685 18.52 12.86 -21.26
CA GLU A 685 19.29 13.41 -20.13
C GLU A 685 18.60 13.10 -18.79
N ASP A 686 17.28 13.32 -18.70
CA ASP A 686 16.48 13.00 -17.50
C ASP A 686 16.35 11.47 -17.26
N PHE A 687 16.39 10.65 -18.31
CA PHE A 687 16.35 9.18 -18.22
C PHE A 687 17.13 8.49 -19.34
N SER A 688 18.42 8.22 -19.07
CA SER A 688 19.35 7.58 -20.01
C SER A 688 19.13 6.06 -20.07
N SER A 689 18.23 5.62 -20.95
CA SER A 689 17.91 4.21 -21.16
C SER A 689 17.54 3.93 -22.63
N PRO A 690 17.97 2.81 -23.24
CA PRO A 690 17.49 2.40 -24.56
C PRO A 690 15.98 2.07 -24.57
N ARG A 691 15.35 1.91 -23.40
CA ARG A 691 13.90 1.74 -23.23
C ARG A 691 13.15 3.08 -23.01
N ASN A 692 13.76 4.23 -23.35
CA ASN A 692 13.09 5.52 -23.39
C ASN A 692 12.47 5.75 -24.79
N ALA A 693 11.19 6.13 -24.85
CA ALA A 693 10.47 6.37 -26.11
C ALA A 693 11.11 7.49 -26.97
N ALA A 694 11.86 8.41 -26.37
CA ALA A 694 12.63 9.46 -27.05
C ALA A 694 13.50 8.91 -28.20
N VAL A 695 14.10 7.73 -28.03
CA VAL A 695 14.93 7.07 -29.06
C VAL A 695 14.11 6.83 -30.33
N TYR A 696 12.92 6.24 -30.18
CA TYR A 696 12.01 5.92 -31.29
C TYR A 696 11.43 7.17 -31.95
N HIS A 697 11.15 8.21 -31.16
CA HIS A 697 10.70 9.49 -31.69
C HIS A 697 11.76 10.19 -32.55
N ILE A 698 13.03 10.17 -32.11
CA ILE A 698 14.15 10.72 -32.90
C ILE A 698 14.31 9.96 -34.22
N PHE A 699 14.25 8.62 -34.22
CA PHE A 699 14.31 7.83 -35.45
C PHE A 699 13.11 8.08 -36.38
N THR A 700 11.89 8.15 -35.84
CA THR A 700 10.66 8.44 -36.63
C THR A 700 10.77 9.81 -37.31
N MET A 701 11.18 10.83 -36.57
CA MET A 701 11.38 12.19 -37.09
C MET A 701 12.49 12.24 -38.14
N ALA A 702 13.62 11.56 -37.91
CA ALA A 702 14.72 11.49 -38.88
C ALA A 702 14.29 10.81 -40.20
N SER A 703 13.51 9.72 -40.13
CA SER A 703 12.96 9.06 -41.34
C SER A 703 12.08 10.01 -42.14
N ILE A 704 11.11 10.68 -41.48
CA ILE A 704 10.18 11.59 -42.13
C ILE A 704 10.90 12.81 -42.73
N MET A 705 11.95 13.31 -42.07
CA MET A 705 12.80 14.37 -42.63
C MET A 705 13.58 13.89 -43.87
N MET A 706 14.10 12.66 -43.87
CA MET A 706 14.75 12.06 -45.04
C MET A 706 13.76 11.82 -46.19
N ASP A 707 12.58 11.28 -45.91
CA ASP A 707 11.53 11.05 -46.92
C ASP A 707 11.06 12.38 -47.55
N ASN A 708 10.89 13.44 -46.74
CA ASN A 708 10.58 14.78 -47.22
C ASN A 708 11.71 15.37 -48.08
N GLN A 709 12.98 15.16 -47.72
CA GLN A 709 14.12 15.57 -48.56
C GLN A 709 14.16 14.80 -49.88
N ILE A 710 13.86 13.49 -49.87
CA ILE A 710 13.78 12.66 -51.09
C ILE A 710 12.61 13.12 -51.97
N LEU A 711 11.46 13.45 -51.40
CA LEU A 711 10.31 14.02 -52.12
C LEU A 711 10.63 15.38 -52.72
N TYR A 712 11.32 16.26 -51.99
CA TYR A 712 11.75 17.56 -52.50
C TYR A 712 12.72 17.39 -53.67
N ALA A 713 13.76 16.57 -53.50
CA ALA A 713 14.73 16.26 -54.56
C ALA A 713 14.08 15.60 -55.78
N ARG A 714 13.05 14.74 -55.61
CA ARG A 714 12.29 14.17 -56.73
C ARG A 714 11.46 15.24 -57.46
N ASN A 715 10.82 16.16 -56.73
CA ASN A 715 10.04 17.24 -57.33
C ASN A 715 10.92 18.29 -58.02
N GLU A 716 12.15 18.53 -57.55
CA GLU A 716 13.15 19.35 -58.24
C GLU A 716 13.68 18.68 -59.52
N ASN A 717 13.76 17.34 -59.58
CA ASN A 717 14.10 16.60 -60.81
C ASN A 717 12.92 16.46 -61.81
N ILE A 718 11.74 16.99 -61.48
CA ILE A 718 10.54 17.00 -62.35
C ILE A 718 10.22 18.42 -62.86
N ARG A 719 10.98 19.43 -62.41
CA ARG A 719 10.95 20.81 -62.91
C ARG A 719 12.11 21.07 -63.89
#